data_AF-A0A222P186-F1
#
_entry.id   AF-A0A222P186-F1
#
_cell.length_a   1.000
_cell.length_b   1.000
_cell.length_c   1.000
_cell.angle_alpha   90.00
_cell.angle_beta   90.00
_cell.angle_gamma   90.00
#
_symmetry.space_group_name_H-M   'P 1'
#
loop_
_entity.id
_entity.type
_entity.pdbx_description
1 polymer ?
#
loop_
_entity_poly.entity_id
_entity_poly.type
_entity_poly.pdbx_seq_one_letter_code
_entity_poly.pdbx_strand_id
1 'polypeptide(L)'
;MSNYGLAEINNLSDAKNAWESFFGRFFSPELSKGVNVEFDPDLREFIPRKNPDAKNKRADLTEERTLHSDDFDDFLNGDVVKIPDHFKLTQEGLEQVYQAIQRGNFEDAALTREDHTFYALWLFKQNRITRQQMATLLARDQIPREYPLVKTFKILDDNGEFTKEAVKLWLPVIKSDAFGGKFTDWHLERLRLLIQAAPKSEQIFYLSEPNPNIISSQKRELGNALQINHSWHRTLYQGKLYDLHMSFGVLEGIQIATSGISGAAASRAKLGKVGIDAVKEGVEFYYRPTAISMRNSGIEATTKGIHGYAESLMPAVSAHDVFHSRLHNTIKPEFHMMLNHMHQIIHQHTNQKWSKTMWELVDREFHAFQYQSINLDSPKEAARHFLRMLTGGNAIFLFHNNVDSALSDDGFAIVLNMVNESEIWKKLYKIDIEFLGDPYKAQIRKVKHFKEVIGNASLRPEILTLKYRFFSVLTVKEFNLVNRVIDSLGEQLVNSADQKLVFGKYAIDKIKNLTTLKFKTIDKDIVVNERSVRQLIPILANRQLASKLGVSDQQEVEKEVTVASKKFISTYQQGTLDNNALNESINRLPSIAAKLDFLEACYEKIIRSTGYSRRHAVADHLFAFFKNPLTTSQREHINLLKAKFNEVVSEYMRESNLSEEEKEELQWCLQNKGSNLARCKTDRFYLHFDSTVPSSSGGVKPL
;
A
#
# COMPACT_ATOMS: atom_id res chain seq x y z
N MET A 1 34.03 7.61 6.86
CA MET A 1 32.88 8.31 6.27
C MET A 1 33.43 9.26 5.24
N SER A 2 33.17 9.04 3.95
CA SER A 2 33.53 10.02 2.94
C SER A 2 32.56 11.20 3.09
N ASN A 3 33.09 12.42 3.32
CA ASN A 3 32.34 13.67 3.57
C ASN A 3 31.61 14.20 2.31
N TYR A 4 31.11 13.31 1.43
CA TYR A 4 30.40 13.73 0.23
C TYR A 4 29.11 14.46 0.61
N GLY A 5 29.09 15.78 0.40
CA GLY A 5 27.86 16.59 0.37
C GLY A 5 27.50 17.35 1.64
N LEU A 6 28.31 17.31 2.71
CA LEU A 6 28.10 18.17 3.88
C LEU A 6 28.81 19.50 3.66
N ALA A 7 28.08 20.58 3.39
CA ALA A 7 28.66 21.92 3.47
C ALA A 7 29.28 22.11 4.87
N GLU A 8 30.52 22.62 4.92
CA GLU A 8 31.20 22.90 6.18
C GLU A 8 30.50 24.06 6.89
N ILE A 9 30.27 23.89 8.20
CA ILE A 9 29.76 24.93 9.10
C ILE A 9 30.85 25.15 10.12
N ASN A 10 31.76 26.08 9.82
CA ASN A 10 32.96 26.32 10.62
C ASN A 10 32.85 27.61 11.43
N ASN A 11 31.90 28.49 11.09
CA ASN A 11 31.66 29.74 11.78
C ASN A 11 30.16 30.13 11.77
N LEU A 12 29.84 31.23 12.45
CA LEU A 12 28.46 31.71 12.58
C LEU A 12 27.84 32.17 11.26
N SER A 13 28.64 32.71 10.33
CA SER A 13 28.15 33.10 9.00
C SER A 13 27.74 31.86 8.20
N ASP A 14 28.53 30.80 8.25
CA ASP A 14 28.19 29.53 7.59
C ASP A 14 26.89 28.95 8.16
N ALA A 15 26.69 29.03 9.49
CA ALA A 15 25.48 28.56 10.14
C ALA A 15 24.23 29.37 9.73
N LYS A 16 24.34 30.69 9.57
CA LYS A 16 23.26 31.54 9.04
C LYS A 16 22.91 31.17 7.59
N ASN A 17 23.93 31.06 6.74
CA ASN A 17 23.76 30.64 5.34
C ASN A 17 23.14 29.24 5.25
N ALA A 18 23.49 28.35 6.17
CA ALA A 18 22.93 27.01 6.25
C ALA A 18 21.43 27.04 6.57
N TRP A 19 21.00 27.87 7.54
CA TRP A 19 19.58 28.06 7.84
C TRP A 19 18.83 28.66 6.66
N GLU A 20 19.33 29.74 6.06
CA GLU A 20 18.73 30.38 4.89
C GLU A 20 18.57 29.39 3.72
N SER A 21 19.63 28.63 3.42
CA SER A 21 19.61 27.60 2.39
C SER A 21 18.63 26.48 2.72
N PHE A 22 18.59 26.04 3.98
CA PHE A 22 17.69 24.96 4.42
C PHE A 22 16.22 25.35 4.28
N PHE A 23 15.82 26.55 4.72
CA PHE A 23 14.43 27.01 4.59
C PHE A 23 14.05 27.37 3.15
N GLY A 24 14.98 27.97 2.40
CA GLY A 24 14.76 28.36 1.00
C GLY A 24 14.49 27.18 0.05
N ARG A 25 14.76 25.94 0.49
CA ARG A 25 14.44 24.72 -0.28
C ARG A 25 12.96 24.46 -0.47
N PHE A 26 12.12 24.94 0.44
CA PHE A 26 10.74 24.47 0.52
C PHE A 26 9.76 25.51 0.00
N PHE A 27 9.77 26.74 0.52
CA PHE A 27 8.90 27.83 0.05
C PHE A 27 9.53 29.19 0.33
N SER A 28 9.08 30.21 -0.41
CA SER A 28 9.45 31.59 -0.12
C SER A 28 8.60 32.11 1.04
N PRO A 29 9.21 32.65 2.12
CA PRO A 29 8.47 33.40 3.12
C PRO A 29 8.01 34.76 2.58
N GLU A 30 8.37 35.17 1.36
CA GLU A 30 8.05 36.50 0.84
C GLU A 30 6.54 36.78 0.80
N LEU A 31 6.18 37.99 1.24
CA LEU A 31 4.85 38.55 1.03
C LEU A 31 4.77 39.10 -0.39
N SER A 32 3.80 38.62 -1.16
CA SER A 32 3.53 39.19 -2.48
C SER A 32 3.15 40.67 -2.37
N LYS A 33 3.52 41.48 -3.37
CA LYS A 33 3.16 42.90 -3.41
C LYS A 33 1.63 43.04 -3.39
N GLY A 34 1.10 43.88 -2.49
CA GLY A 34 -0.33 44.12 -2.34
C GLY A 34 -1.06 43.24 -1.33
N VAL A 35 -0.39 42.26 -0.70
CA VAL A 35 -0.98 41.47 0.40
C VAL A 35 -1.08 42.35 1.65
N ASN A 36 -2.29 42.56 2.19
CA ASN A 36 -2.45 43.17 3.50
C ASN A 36 -2.32 42.10 4.61
N VAL A 37 -1.26 42.20 5.41
CA VAL A 37 -1.04 41.37 6.61
C VAL A 37 -1.07 42.17 7.91
N GLU A 38 -1.55 43.42 7.87
CA GLU A 38 -1.73 44.24 9.06
C GLU A 38 -2.64 43.53 10.07
N PHE A 39 -2.34 43.77 11.35
CA PHE A 39 -3.10 43.17 12.43
C PHE A 39 -4.52 43.76 12.47
N ASP A 40 -5.51 42.88 12.46
CA ASP A 40 -6.91 43.23 12.56
C ASP A 40 -7.50 42.58 13.84
N PRO A 41 -7.84 43.36 14.87
CA PRO A 41 -8.42 42.84 16.11
C PRO A 41 -9.82 42.25 15.93
N ASP A 42 -10.50 42.59 14.83
CA ASP A 42 -11.85 42.11 14.52
C ASP A 42 -11.84 40.84 13.66
N LEU A 43 -10.68 40.41 13.15
CA LEU A 43 -10.55 39.16 12.41
C LEU A 43 -10.95 37.98 13.30
N ARG A 44 -11.85 37.13 12.80
CA ARG A 44 -12.30 35.91 13.51
C ARG A 44 -11.85 34.61 12.90
N GLU A 45 -11.40 34.62 11.65
CA GLU A 45 -10.99 33.41 10.95
C GLU A 45 -9.70 33.66 10.17
N PHE A 46 -8.73 32.76 10.29
CA PHE A 46 -7.64 32.66 9.33
C PHE A 46 -8.04 31.63 8.28
N ILE A 47 -8.18 32.10 7.05
CA ILE A 47 -8.73 31.32 5.95
C ILE A 47 -7.59 30.99 4.98
N PRO A 48 -7.41 29.72 4.59
CA PRO A 48 -6.45 29.35 3.56
C PRO A 48 -6.92 29.89 2.20
N ARG A 49 -6.05 29.86 1.19
CA ARG A 49 -6.44 30.26 -0.16
C ARG A 49 -7.53 29.34 -0.70
N LYS A 50 -8.52 29.93 -1.39
CA LYS A 50 -9.60 29.18 -2.03
C LYS A 50 -9.10 28.19 -3.09
N ASN A 51 -8.02 28.55 -3.79
CA ASN A 51 -7.40 27.73 -4.83
C ASN A 51 -5.99 27.30 -4.39
N PRO A 52 -5.79 26.06 -3.91
CA PRO A 52 -4.49 25.57 -3.48
C PRO A 52 -3.41 25.61 -4.58
N ASP A 53 -3.82 25.51 -5.85
CA ASP A 53 -2.89 25.51 -7.00
C ASP A 53 -2.41 26.91 -7.38
N ALA A 54 -2.97 27.97 -6.79
CA ALA A 54 -2.53 29.35 -7.01
C ALA A 54 -1.06 29.56 -6.59
N LYS A 55 -0.55 28.76 -5.65
CA LYS A 55 0.87 28.78 -5.23
C LYS A 55 1.84 28.47 -6.39
N ASN A 56 1.40 27.71 -7.38
CA ASN A 56 2.20 27.27 -8.52
C ASN A 56 2.17 28.26 -9.71
N LYS A 57 1.39 29.34 -9.62
CA LYS A 57 1.23 30.36 -10.68
C LYS A 57 2.13 31.58 -10.39
N ARG A 58 2.50 32.35 -11.42
CA ARG A 58 3.29 33.58 -11.21
C ARG A 58 2.48 34.63 -10.44
N ALA A 59 3.11 35.32 -9.49
CA ALA A 59 2.47 36.24 -8.55
C ALA A 59 1.87 37.48 -9.20
N ASP A 60 2.36 37.87 -10.37
CA ASP A 60 1.88 39.01 -11.17
C ASP A 60 0.60 38.71 -11.99
N LEU A 61 0.16 37.45 -12.06
CA LEU A 61 -0.91 37.02 -12.97
C LEU A 61 -2.22 36.60 -12.28
N THR A 62 -2.28 36.51 -10.95
CA THR A 62 -3.49 36.04 -10.24
C THR A 62 -3.66 36.68 -8.86
N GLU A 63 -4.77 37.38 -8.66
CA GLU A 63 -5.19 37.93 -7.35
C GLU A 63 -5.25 36.84 -6.25
N GLU A 64 -5.54 35.59 -6.62
CA GLU A 64 -5.61 34.44 -5.71
C GLU A 64 -4.30 34.13 -4.97
N ARG A 65 -3.13 34.50 -5.52
CA ARG A 65 -1.82 34.28 -4.88
C ARG A 65 -1.51 35.35 -3.81
N THR A 66 -2.26 36.44 -3.76
CA THR A 66 -1.96 37.64 -2.95
C THR A 66 -2.65 37.68 -1.58
N LEU A 67 -3.18 36.57 -1.06
CA LEU A 67 -3.87 36.58 0.24
C LEU A 67 -2.92 36.46 1.44
N HIS A 68 -1.92 35.57 1.38
CA HIS A 68 -0.91 35.29 2.43
C HIS A 68 0.41 34.77 1.81
N SER A 69 1.49 34.63 2.59
CA SER A 69 2.72 33.96 2.13
C SER A 69 2.48 32.47 1.83
N ASP A 70 3.29 31.87 0.95
CA ASP A 70 3.20 30.44 0.62
C ASP A 70 3.47 29.56 1.86
N ASP A 71 4.35 30.02 2.75
CA ASP A 71 4.65 29.31 3.99
C ASP A 71 3.50 29.38 5.01
N PHE A 72 2.76 30.50 5.10
CA PHE A 72 1.60 30.59 5.99
C PHE A 72 0.44 29.71 5.52
N ASP A 73 0.13 29.76 4.21
CA ASP A 73 -0.94 28.96 3.60
C ASP A 73 -0.69 27.45 3.72
N ASP A 74 0.56 27.01 3.45
CA ASP A 74 0.95 25.61 3.63
C ASP A 74 0.88 25.14 5.10
N PHE A 75 1.12 26.04 6.05
CA PHE A 75 0.98 25.73 7.48
C PHE A 75 -0.48 25.55 7.89
N LEU A 76 -1.40 26.37 7.36
CA LEU A 76 -2.84 26.21 7.57
C LEU A 76 -3.36 24.89 6.99
N ASN A 77 -2.69 24.31 5.99
CA ASN A 77 -2.98 22.97 5.46
C ASN A 77 -4.44 22.81 4.97
N GLY A 78 -5.02 23.89 4.44
CA GLY A 78 -6.41 23.91 3.98
C GLY A 78 -7.47 24.03 5.10
N ASP A 79 -7.05 24.15 6.36
CA ASP A 79 -7.94 24.32 7.50
C ASP A 79 -8.21 25.81 7.80
N VAL A 80 -9.46 26.11 8.20
CA VAL A 80 -9.87 27.45 8.68
C VAL A 80 -9.71 27.52 10.18
N VAL A 81 -8.81 28.37 10.67
CA VAL A 81 -8.58 28.58 12.11
C VAL A 81 -9.57 29.59 12.63
N LYS A 82 -10.42 29.20 13.58
CA LYS A 82 -11.39 30.11 14.20
C LYS A 82 -10.87 30.67 15.52
N ILE A 83 -11.02 31.97 15.73
CA ILE A 83 -10.72 32.63 17.00
C ILE A 83 -12.00 32.60 17.85
N PRO A 84 -12.00 31.96 19.03
CA PRO A 84 -13.15 31.96 19.92
C PRO A 84 -13.68 33.35 20.26
N ASP A 85 -15.00 33.48 20.38
CA ASP A 85 -15.68 34.77 20.63
C ASP A 85 -15.22 35.48 21.91
N HIS A 86 -14.79 34.70 22.91
CA HIS A 86 -14.34 35.23 24.20
C HIS A 86 -12.92 35.82 24.14
N PHE A 87 -12.14 35.55 23.08
CA PHE A 87 -10.85 36.20 22.88
C PHE A 87 -11.03 37.56 22.20
N LYS A 88 -10.45 38.59 22.83
CA LYS A 88 -10.36 39.95 22.29
C LYS A 88 -8.88 40.26 22.08
N LEU A 89 -8.43 40.10 20.84
CA LEU A 89 -7.05 40.34 20.49
C LEU A 89 -6.79 41.85 20.38
N THR A 90 -5.62 42.30 20.81
CA THR A 90 -5.22 43.72 20.80
C THR A 90 -3.83 43.90 20.24
N GLN A 91 -3.54 45.07 19.66
CA GLN A 91 -2.21 45.39 19.15
C GLN A 91 -1.15 45.33 20.27
N GLU A 92 -1.50 45.77 21.49
CA GLU A 92 -0.62 45.67 22.65
C GLU A 92 -0.29 44.21 23.00
N GLY A 93 -1.30 43.33 23.02
CA GLY A 93 -1.10 41.90 23.25
C GLY A 93 -0.21 41.25 22.18
N LEU A 94 -0.40 41.61 20.91
CA LEU A 94 0.43 41.14 19.80
C LEU A 94 1.91 41.51 20.02
N GLU A 95 2.18 42.76 20.40
CA GLU A 95 3.53 43.24 20.61
C GLU A 95 4.18 42.63 21.87
N GLN A 96 3.42 42.47 22.96
CA GLN A 96 3.90 41.78 24.16
C GLN A 96 4.34 40.34 23.86
N VAL A 97 3.52 39.60 23.09
CA VAL A 97 3.85 38.24 22.65
C VAL A 97 5.10 38.24 21.77
N TYR A 98 5.20 39.16 20.81
CA TYR A 98 6.38 39.28 19.95
C TYR A 98 7.66 39.52 20.76
N GLN A 99 7.64 40.46 21.71
CA GLN A 99 8.80 40.77 22.54
C GLN A 99 9.19 39.62 23.46
N ALA A 100 8.23 38.83 23.95
CA ALA A 100 8.52 37.61 24.70
C ALA A 100 9.22 36.55 23.83
N ILE A 101 8.75 36.35 22.59
CA ILE A 101 9.37 35.44 21.62
C ILE A 101 10.78 35.91 21.25
N GLN A 102 10.99 37.20 20.93
CA GLN A 102 12.31 37.73 20.57
C GLN A 102 13.34 37.58 21.69
N ARG A 103 12.92 37.73 22.96
CA ARG A 103 13.78 37.49 24.13
C ARG A 103 14.01 36.00 24.43
N GLY A 104 13.22 35.10 23.81
CA GLY A 104 13.20 33.68 24.14
C GLY A 104 12.71 33.39 25.57
N ASN A 105 11.93 34.29 26.16
CA ASN A 105 11.44 34.15 27.53
C ASN A 105 10.05 33.49 27.55
N PHE A 106 10.02 32.16 27.54
CA PHE A 106 8.76 31.40 27.60
C PHE A 106 8.09 31.36 28.98
N GLU A 107 8.72 31.96 30.01
CA GLU A 107 8.12 32.16 31.33
C GLU A 107 7.41 33.53 31.43
N ASP A 108 7.46 34.34 30.37
CA ASP A 108 6.76 35.62 30.28
C ASP A 108 5.23 35.42 30.32
N ALA A 109 4.53 36.27 31.08
CA ALA A 109 3.09 36.22 31.24
C ALA A 109 2.35 36.32 29.90
N ALA A 110 2.92 36.99 28.89
CA ALA A 110 2.33 37.06 27.56
C ALA A 110 2.19 35.69 26.88
N LEU A 111 3.10 34.75 27.16
CA LEU A 111 3.13 33.41 26.55
C LEU A 111 2.44 32.33 27.38
N THR A 112 1.89 32.68 28.55
CA THR A 112 1.13 31.74 29.41
C THR A 112 -0.39 31.97 29.33
N ARG A 113 -0.83 33.02 28.65
CA ARG A 113 -2.25 33.33 28.39
C ARG A 113 -2.86 32.32 27.42
N GLU A 114 -4.17 32.09 27.52
CA GLU A 114 -4.87 31.15 26.64
C GLU A 114 -4.92 31.58 25.17
N ASP A 115 -4.83 32.89 24.90
CA ASP A 115 -4.91 33.48 23.56
C ASP A 115 -3.54 33.67 22.87
N HIS A 116 -2.43 33.34 23.54
CA HIS A 116 -1.08 33.61 23.04
C HIS A 116 -0.78 32.95 21.68
N THR A 117 -1.35 31.78 21.42
CA THR A 117 -1.16 31.04 20.16
C THR A 117 -1.83 31.75 18.98
N PHE A 118 -2.92 32.49 19.19
CA PHE A 118 -3.56 33.29 18.15
C PHE A 118 -2.76 34.56 17.81
N TYR A 119 -2.14 35.19 18.82
CA TYR A 119 -1.16 36.24 18.56
C TYR A 119 0.06 35.71 17.80
N ALA A 120 0.58 34.53 18.17
CA ALA A 120 1.68 33.91 17.46
C ALA A 120 1.32 33.62 15.99
N LEU A 121 0.09 33.14 15.72
CA LEU A 121 -0.38 32.91 14.36
C LEU A 121 -0.45 34.21 13.54
N TRP A 122 -0.89 35.32 14.15
CA TRP A 122 -0.83 36.65 13.53
C TRP A 122 0.61 37.09 13.23
N LEU A 123 1.53 36.92 14.17
CA LEU A 123 2.95 37.23 13.95
C LEU A 123 3.56 36.40 12.84
N PHE A 124 3.14 35.13 12.70
CA PHE A 124 3.59 34.27 11.62
C PHE A 124 3.00 34.70 10.27
N LYS A 125 1.71 35.06 10.21
CA LYS A 125 1.09 35.67 9.02
C LYS A 125 1.82 36.94 8.54
N GLN A 126 2.37 37.70 9.48
CA GLN A 126 3.18 38.90 9.24
C GLN A 126 4.66 38.60 8.91
N ASN A 127 5.07 37.32 8.90
CA ASN A 127 6.47 36.87 8.83
C ASN A 127 7.39 37.49 9.88
N ARG A 128 6.85 37.91 11.03
CA ARG A 128 7.64 38.42 12.17
C ARG A 128 8.27 37.29 12.98
N ILE A 129 7.68 36.10 12.90
CA ILE A 129 8.24 34.86 13.47
C ILE A 129 8.28 33.78 12.40
N THR A 130 9.16 32.80 12.56
CA THR A 130 9.29 31.68 11.62
C THR A 130 8.29 30.57 11.93
N ARG A 131 8.08 29.65 10.99
CA ARG A 131 7.31 28.41 11.20
C ARG A 131 7.84 27.60 12.38
N GLN A 132 9.16 27.53 12.58
CA GLN A 132 9.75 26.81 13.72
C GLN A 132 9.31 27.44 15.06
N GLN A 133 9.33 28.76 15.15
CA GLN A 133 8.88 29.48 16.35
C GLN A 133 7.40 29.22 16.63
N MET A 134 6.56 29.26 15.57
CA MET A 134 5.15 28.92 15.68
C MET A 134 4.94 27.46 16.14
N ALA A 135 5.69 26.51 15.55
CA ALA A 135 5.60 25.09 15.90
C ALA A 135 6.06 24.82 17.34
N THR A 136 7.16 25.45 17.80
CA THR A 136 7.65 25.36 19.18
C THR A 136 6.62 25.90 20.17
N LEU A 137 5.94 27.02 19.86
CA LEU A 137 4.87 27.57 20.70
C LEU A 137 3.67 26.61 20.81
N LEU A 138 3.19 26.09 19.68
CA LEU A 138 2.08 25.13 19.68
C LEU A 138 2.43 23.83 20.40
N ALA A 139 3.63 23.28 20.17
CA ALA A 139 4.07 22.05 20.83
C ALA A 139 4.09 22.20 22.37
N ARG A 140 4.45 23.39 22.86
CA ARG A 140 4.40 23.72 24.29
C ARG A 140 2.97 23.84 24.81
N ASP A 141 2.07 24.49 24.07
CA ASP A 141 0.65 24.61 24.46
C ASP A 141 -0.09 23.26 24.49
N GLN A 142 0.35 22.30 23.67
CA GLN A 142 -0.19 20.95 23.60
C GLN A 142 0.21 20.05 24.79
N ILE A 143 1.11 20.49 25.66
CA ILE A 143 1.43 19.76 26.90
C ILE A 143 0.19 19.80 27.82
N PRO A 144 -0.30 18.64 28.30
CA PRO A 144 -1.47 18.59 29.17
C PRO A 144 -1.26 19.34 30.48
N ARG A 145 -2.31 20.01 30.97
CA ARG A 145 -2.23 20.83 32.20
C ARG A 145 -2.00 19.97 33.45
N GLU A 146 -2.41 18.70 33.42
CA GLU A 146 -2.21 17.71 34.47
C GLU A 146 -0.74 17.29 34.61
N TYR A 147 0.04 17.43 33.52
CA TYR A 147 1.46 17.10 33.45
C TYR A 147 2.24 18.31 32.90
N PRO A 148 2.27 19.43 33.64
CA PRO A 148 2.61 20.73 33.09
C PRO A 148 4.11 20.89 32.80
N LEU A 149 4.43 21.96 32.07
CA LEU A 149 5.77 22.48 31.94
C LEU A 149 6.35 22.86 33.32
N VAL A 150 7.58 22.45 33.57
CA VAL A 150 8.27 22.66 34.86
C VAL A 150 9.32 23.76 34.74
N LYS A 151 10.18 23.68 33.72
CA LYS A 151 11.26 24.66 33.53
C LYS A 151 11.70 24.74 32.07
N THR A 152 12.07 25.95 31.65
CA THR A 152 12.72 26.20 30.36
C THR A 152 14.16 26.64 30.59
N PHE A 153 15.08 26.12 29.78
CA PHE A 153 16.51 26.38 29.91
C PHE A 153 17.08 26.90 28.59
N LYS A 154 18.00 27.86 28.68
CA LYS A 154 18.84 28.25 27.55
C LYS A 154 19.87 27.16 27.27
N ILE A 155 20.09 26.85 25.99
CA ILE A 155 21.14 25.89 25.60
C ILE A 155 22.51 26.56 25.64
N LEU A 156 22.60 27.78 25.14
CA LEU A 156 23.82 28.57 25.09
C LEU A 156 23.77 29.74 26.07
N ASP A 157 24.92 30.09 26.62
CA ASP A 157 25.12 31.31 27.39
C ASP A 157 25.30 32.53 26.46
N ASP A 158 25.56 33.70 27.07
CA ASP A 158 25.72 34.95 26.32
C ASP A 158 27.04 34.99 25.50
N ASN A 159 27.99 34.08 25.77
CA ASN A 159 29.22 33.91 25.00
C ASN A 159 29.06 32.90 23.84
N GLY A 160 27.93 32.19 23.77
CA GLY A 160 27.69 31.15 22.77
C GLY A 160 28.20 29.77 23.17
N GLU A 161 28.55 29.57 24.44
CA GLU A 161 28.99 28.28 24.99
C GLU A 161 27.83 27.52 25.64
N PHE A 162 27.91 26.19 25.72
CA PHE A 162 26.86 25.40 26.35
C PHE A 162 26.68 25.73 27.84
N THR A 163 25.45 25.97 28.27
CA THR A 163 25.13 26.21 29.69
C THR A 163 25.37 24.97 30.54
N LYS A 164 25.54 25.16 31.86
CA LYS A 164 25.71 24.04 32.82
C LYS A 164 24.53 23.08 32.77
N GLU A 165 23.33 23.61 32.63
CA GLU A 165 22.09 22.86 32.50
C GLU A 165 22.05 22.06 31.20
N ALA A 166 22.44 22.67 30.07
CA ALA A 166 22.54 21.97 28.79
C ALA A 166 23.53 20.80 28.87
N VAL A 167 24.71 21.03 29.45
CA VAL A 167 25.74 19.98 29.62
C VAL A 167 25.24 18.83 30.49
N LYS A 168 24.49 19.13 31.56
CA LYS A 168 24.03 18.11 32.52
C LYS A 168 22.77 17.37 32.07
N LEU A 169 21.83 18.05 31.42
CA LEU A 169 20.48 17.54 31.17
C LEU A 169 20.25 17.16 29.71
N TRP A 170 20.74 17.98 28.77
CA TRP A 170 20.40 17.88 27.34
C TRP A 170 21.49 17.18 26.51
N LEU A 171 22.76 17.56 26.65
CA LEU A 171 23.86 16.93 25.90
C LEU A 171 23.95 15.41 26.08
N PRO A 172 23.71 14.81 27.26
CA PRO A 172 23.72 13.36 27.39
C PRO A 172 22.68 12.67 26.50
N VAL A 173 21.52 13.31 26.30
CA VAL A 173 20.46 12.82 25.41
C VAL A 173 20.89 12.88 23.95
N ILE A 174 21.52 13.98 23.53
CA ILE A 174 22.01 14.13 22.15
C ILE A 174 23.13 13.15 21.83
N LYS A 175 24.04 12.91 22.79
CA LYS A 175 25.18 12.02 22.63
C LYS A 175 24.80 10.52 22.65
N SER A 176 23.67 10.14 23.25
CA SER A 176 23.26 8.74 23.43
C SER A 176 22.59 8.10 22.20
N ASP A 177 23.13 8.32 21.00
CA ASP A 177 22.60 7.78 19.72
C ASP A 177 21.18 8.24 19.32
N ALA A 178 20.66 9.31 19.93
CA ALA A 178 19.35 9.86 19.61
C ALA A 178 19.20 10.30 18.14
N PHE A 179 20.28 10.38 17.35
CA PHE A 179 20.24 10.85 15.96
C PHE A 179 20.92 9.93 14.95
N GLY A 180 20.83 8.62 15.20
CA GLY A 180 21.19 7.60 14.21
C GLY A 180 22.69 7.25 14.17
N GLY A 181 23.39 7.51 15.26
CA GLY A 181 24.78 7.14 15.47
C GLY A 181 25.48 8.07 16.46
N LYS A 182 26.76 7.80 16.71
CA LYS A 182 27.58 8.56 17.68
C LYS A 182 27.70 10.03 17.24
N PHE A 183 27.22 10.93 18.10
CA PHE A 183 27.41 12.37 17.94
C PHE A 183 28.85 12.74 18.31
N THR A 184 29.68 13.06 17.32
CA THR A 184 31.10 13.42 17.51
C THR A 184 31.23 14.87 17.98
N ASP A 185 32.40 15.25 18.48
CA ASP A 185 32.68 16.64 18.84
C ASP A 185 32.59 17.58 17.63
N TRP A 186 32.90 17.09 16.43
CA TRP A 186 32.68 17.83 15.18
C TRP A 186 31.21 18.12 14.91
N HIS A 187 30.31 17.14 15.10
CA HIS A 187 28.86 17.38 15.01
C HIS A 187 28.38 18.36 16.09
N LEU A 188 28.95 18.27 17.30
CA LEU A 188 28.60 19.13 18.43
C LEU A 188 28.96 20.60 18.18
N GLU A 189 30.12 20.85 17.60
CA GLU A 189 30.53 22.21 17.25
C GLU A 189 29.63 22.81 16.16
N ARG A 190 29.30 22.05 15.12
CA ARG A 190 28.32 22.47 14.09
C ARG A 190 26.97 22.81 14.72
N LEU A 191 26.48 21.95 15.61
CA LEU A 191 25.22 22.16 16.30
C LEU A 191 25.24 23.42 17.18
N ARG A 192 26.34 23.67 17.90
CA ARG A 192 26.53 24.88 18.70
C ARG A 192 26.38 26.14 17.84
N LEU A 193 27.07 26.19 16.70
CA LEU A 193 27.00 27.30 15.75
C LEU A 193 25.59 27.48 15.15
N LEU A 194 24.91 26.38 14.80
CA LEU A 194 23.53 26.39 14.29
C LEU A 194 22.54 26.92 15.32
N ILE A 195 22.67 26.51 16.59
CA ILE A 195 21.84 27.01 17.69
C ILE A 195 22.14 28.50 17.91
N GLN A 196 23.41 28.90 17.90
CA GLN A 196 23.80 30.29 18.07
C GLN A 196 23.21 31.20 16.98
N ALA A 197 23.11 30.70 15.75
CA ALA A 197 22.50 31.40 14.61
C ALA A 197 20.96 31.42 14.62
N ALA A 198 20.31 30.51 15.36
CA ALA A 198 18.85 30.42 15.43
C ALA A 198 18.24 31.57 16.26
N PRO A 199 16.94 31.90 16.08
CA PRO A 199 16.25 32.86 16.94
C PRO A 199 16.33 32.48 18.42
N LYS A 200 16.34 33.45 19.34
CA LYS A 200 16.49 33.18 20.79
C LYS A 200 15.41 32.28 21.36
N SER A 201 14.17 32.33 20.84
CA SER A 201 13.10 31.39 21.21
C SER A 201 13.34 29.95 20.78
N GLU A 202 14.27 29.71 19.86
CA GLU A 202 14.66 28.36 19.45
C GLU A 202 15.92 27.87 20.17
N GLN A 203 16.66 28.73 20.89
CA GLN A 203 17.89 28.38 21.63
C GLN A 203 17.62 27.75 23.00
N ILE A 204 16.59 26.90 23.09
CA ILE A 204 16.08 26.37 24.36
C ILE A 204 15.80 24.87 24.34
N PHE A 205 15.75 24.29 25.53
CA PHE A 205 15.08 23.02 25.81
C PHE A 205 14.21 23.18 27.07
N TYR A 206 13.26 22.28 27.28
CA TYR A 206 12.32 22.41 28.38
C TYR A 206 11.87 21.07 28.94
N LEU A 207 11.43 21.09 30.20
CA LEU A 207 10.99 19.92 30.94
C LEU A 207 9.49 19.99 31.22
N SER A 208 8.81 18.85 31.16
CA SER A 208 7.45 18.68 31.69
C SER A 208 7.41 17.51 32.67
N GLU A 209 6.39 17.51 33.53
CA GLU A 209 6.08 16.34 34.35
C GLU A 209 5.88 15.09 33.45
N PRO A 210 6.35 13.90 33.85
CA PRO A 210 6.17 12.68 33.06
C PRO A 210 4.70 12.34 32.87
N ASN A 211 4.29 12.11 31.63
CA ASN A 211 2.90 11.73 31.33
C ASN A 211 2.75 10.20 31.17
N PRO A 212 2.01 9.50 32.05
CA PRO A 212 1.80 8.06 31.98
C PRO A 212 0.92 7.62 30.80
N ASN A 213 0.19 8.54 30.16
CA ASN A 213 -0.59 8.30 28.94
C ASN A 213 0.25 8.47 27.66
N ILE A 214 1.52 8.90 27.78
CA ILE A 214 2.47 8.91 26.66
C ILE A 214 3.43 7.73 26.78
N ILE A 215 4.00 7.53 27.98
CA ILE A 215 4.82 6.37 28.30
C ILE A 215 4.21 5.70 29.52
N SER A 216 3.63 4.53 29.29
CA SER A 216 3.02 3.73 30.35
C SER A 216 3.89 2.53 30.71
N SER A 217 3.90 2.14 31.99
CA SER A 217 4.41 0.83 32.41
C SER A 217 3.36 -0.28 32.29
N GLN A 218 2.08 0.07 32.11
CA GLN A 218 0.95 -0.84 32.14
C GLN A 218 0.37 -1.14 30.75
N LYS A 219 0.51 -0.19 29.81
CA LYS A 219 -0.02 -0.29 28.45
C LYS A 219 1.07 0.01 27.43
N ARG A 220 0.90 -0.49 26.21
CA ARG A 220 1.80 -0.18 25.10
C ARG A 220 1.30 1.10 24.42
N GLU A 221 1.97 2.22 24.69
CA GLU A 221 1.67 3.52 24.08
C GLU A 221 2.68 3.87 22.98
N LEU A 222 2.31 4.82 22.12
CA LEU A 222 3.22 5.32 21.07
C LEU A 222 4.52 5.88 21.67
N GLY A 223 4.44 6.60 22.80
CA GLY A 223 5.63 7.13 23.46
C GLY A 223 6.56 6.04 23.99
N ASN A 224 6.07 4.85 24.37
CA ASN A 224 6.94 3.72 24.70
C ASN A 224 7.79 3.30 23.50
N ALA A 225 7.20 3.23 22.31
CA ALA A 225 7.93 2.91 21.09
C ALA A 225 8.92 4.02 20.71
N LEU A 226 8.54 5.28 20.86
CA LEU A 226 9.44 6.42 20.63
C LEU A 226 10.62 6.39 21.61
N GLN A 227 10.40 6.04 22.88
CA GLN A 227 11.47 5.92 23.86
C GLN A 227 12.48 4.83 23.48
N ILE A 228 11.98 3.65 23.06
CA ILE A 228 12.82 2.54 22.59
C ILE A 228 13.66 2.97 21.38
N ASN A 229 13.09 3.76 20.48
CA ASN A 229 13.78 4.27 19.29
C ASN A 229 14.58 5.56 19.54
N HIS A 230 14.78 5.96 20.81
CA HIS A 230 15.49 7.18 21.20
C HIS A 230 14.92 8.46 20.56
N SER A 231 13.60 8.57 20.49
CA SER A 231 12.84 9.75 20.01
C SER A 231 11.98 10.39 21.09
N TRP A 232 11.87 9.74 22.25
CA TRP A 232 11.29 10.32 23.45
C TRP A 232 12.33 10.26 24.57
N HIS A 233 12.54 11.38 25.25
CA HIS A 233 13.67 11.54 26.16
C HIS A 233 13.20 11.88 27.56
N ARG A 234 13.89 11.31 28.55
CA ARG A 234 13.69 11.61 29.97
C ARG A 234 15.01 11.94 30.62
N THR A 235 14.99 12.86 31.57
CA THR A 235 16.18 13.29 32.30
C THR A 235 15.88 13.47 33.78
N LEU A 236 16.92 13.37 34.62
CA LEU A 236 16.82 13.61 36.06
C LEU A 236 17.13 15.07 36.37
N TYR A 237 16.16 15.78 36.93
CA TYR A 237 16.33 17.14 37.41
C TYR A 237 15.91 17.20 38.88
N GLN A 238 16.78 17.73 39.75
CA GLN A 238 16.53 17.84 41.20
C GLN A 238 16.04 16.51 41.85
N GLY A 239 16.58 15.37 41.41
CA GLY A 239 16.26 14.04 41.95
C GLY A 239 14.95 13.43 41.45
N LYS A 240 14.23 14.08 40.53
CA LYS A 240 13.00 13.58 39.90
C LYS A 240 13.18 13.41 38.39
N LEU A 241 12.42 12.48 37.82
CA LEU A 241 12.42 12.20 36.38
C LEU A 241 11.43 13.13 35.67
N TYR A 242 11.83 13.71 34.56
CA TYR A 242 10.99 14.58 33.71
C TYR A 242 11.10 14.18 32.24
N ASP A 243 10.05 14.46 31.47
CA ASP A 243 10.12 14.40 30.01
C ASP A 243 10.89 15.63 29.50
N LEU A 244 11.89 15.39 28.64
CA LEU A 244 12.72 16.43 28.05
C LEU A 244 12.29 16.69 26.60
N HIS A 245 12.07 17.96 26.30
CA HIS A 245 11.61 18.42 24.99
C HIS A 245 12.59 19.42 24.38
N MET A 246 12.63 19.48 23.06
CA MET A 246 13.47 20.38 22.28
C MET A 246 12.59 21.31 21.45
N SER A 247 13.10 22.51 21.15
CA SER A 247 12.48 23.39 20.16
C SER A 247 12.61 22.79 18.75
N PHE A 248 11.74 23.20 17.81
CA PHE A 248 11.84 22.77 16.43
C PHE A 248 13.17 23.20 15.78
N GLY A 249 13.67 24.41 16.11
CA GLY A 249 14.99 24.85 15.66
C GLY A 249 16.13 23.97 16.14
N VAL A 250 16.06 23.43 17.36
CA VAL A 250 17.06 22.47 17.85
C VAL A 250 16.92 21.13 17.14
N LEU A 251 15.70 20.61 16.97
CA LEU A 251 15.46 19.34 16.27
C LEU A 251 15.98 19.36 14.82
N GLU A 252 15.75 20.44 14.09
CA GLU A 252 16.25 20.60 12.72
C GLU A 252 17.75 20.91 12.70
N GLY A 253 18.25 21.72 13.65
CA GLY A 253 19.67 22.00 13.78
C GLY A 253 20.49 20.73 14.01
N ILE A 254 19.97 19.78 14.80
CA ILE A 254 20.61 18.47 14.99
C ILE A 254 20.68 17.70 13.67
N GLN A 255 19.58 17.67 12.89
CA GLN A 255 19.55 16.99 11.60
C GLN A 255 20.54 17.61 10.59
N ILE A 256 20.66 18.95 10.55
CA ILE A 256 21.64 19.65 9.70
C ILE A 256 23.07 19.37 10.18
N ALA A 257 23.29 19.31 11.49
CA ALA A 257 24.60 19.00 12.04
C ALA A 257 25.08 17.60 11.66
N THR A 258 24.18 16.59 11.65
CA THR A 258 24.50 15.19 11.33
C THR A 258 24.52 14.88 9.84
N SER A 259 23.60 15.46 9.08
CA SER A 259 23.28 15.03 7.71
C SER A 259 23.46 16.13 6.67
N GLY A 260 23.78 17.36 7.12
CA GLY A 260 24.01 18.52 6.25
C GLY A 260 22.72 19.09 5.66
N ILE A 261 22.84 20.22 4.98
CA ILE A 261 21.68 20.96 4.45
C ILE A 261 20.87 20.11 3.47
N SER A 262 21.54 19.40 2.55
CA SER A 262 20.87 18.60 1.51
C SER A 262 20.36 17.25 2.03
N GLY A 263 20.97 16.71 3.09
CA GLY A 263 20.60 15.42 3.67
C GLY A 263 19.61 15.51 4.83
N ALA A 264 19.41 16.69 5.41
CA ALA A 264 18.43 16.91 6.47
C ALA A 264 17.02 17.09 5.91
N ALA A 265 16.07 16.36 6.48
CA ALA A 265 14.63 16.55 6.28
C ALA A 265 14.06 17.53 7.33
N ALA A 266 13.33 18.54 6.88
CA ALA A 266 12.62 19.46 7.77
C ALA A 266 11.43 18.78 8.46
N SER A 267 11.17 19.15 9.72
CA SER A 267 9.98 18.76 10.47
C SER A 267 8.89 19.80 10.23
N ARG A 268 8.29 19.73 9.06
CA ARG A 268 7.45 20.80 8.51
C ARG A 268 6.07 20.75 9.17
N ALA A 269 5.90 21.53 10.24
CA ALA A 269 4.63 21.61 10.97
C ALA A 269 3.47 22.01 10.05
N LYS A 270 2.35 21.30 10.15
CA LYS A 270 1.08 21.54 9.45
C LYS A 270 -0.07 21.41 10.43
N LEU A 271 -0.99 22.38 10.43
CA LEU A 271 -2.17 22.33 11.27
C LEU A 271 -3.09 21.18 10.84
N GLY A 272 -3.68 20.51 11.83
CA GLY A 272 -4.73 19.53 11.59
C GLY A 272 -4.23 18.23 10.97
N LYS A 273 -5.00 17.70 10.01
CA LYS A 273 -4.81 16.34 9.50
C LYS A 273 -3.77 16.30 8.39
N VAL A 274 -2.74 15.47 8.58
CA VAL A 274 -1.76 15.15 7.54
C VAL A 274 -2.20 13.88 6.81
N GLY A 275 -2.48 14.01 5.52
CA GLY A 275 -2.86 12.89 4.64
C GLY A 275 -1.67 12.21 3.97
N ILE A 276 -1.92 11.02 3.41
CA ILE A 276 -0.91 10.23 2.67
C ILE A 276 -0.29 10.99 1.49
N ASP A 277 -1.10 11.75 0.75
CA ASP A 277 -0.65 12.54 -0.40
C ASP A 277 0.38 13.62 0.06
N ALA A 278 0.18 14.22 1.25
CA ALA A 278 1.11 15.21 1.81
C ALA A 278 2.41 14.57 2.33
N VAL A 279 2.35 13.34 2.86
CA VAL A 279 3.55 12.59 3.24
C VAL A 279 4.37 12.26 2.00
N LYS A 280 3.72 11.83 0.91
CA LYS A 280 4.38 11.56 -0.37
C LYS A 280 5.08 12.81 -0.92
N GLU A 281 4.38 13.95 -0.97
CA GLU A 281 4.96 15.23 -1.37
C GLU A 281 6.19 15.54 -0.51
N GLY A 282 6.06 15.48 0.83
CA GLY A 282 7.20 15.74 1.72
C GLY A 282 8.40 14.87 1.43
N VAL A 283 8.16 13.58 1.23
CA VAL A 283 9.19 12.57 0.94
C VAL A 283 9.89 12.81 -0.40
N GLU A 284 9.18 13.33 -1.40
CA GLU A 284 9.73 13.74 -2.71
C GLU A 284 10.56 15.04 -2.60
N PHE A 285 10.13 15.97 -1.74
CA PHE A 285 10.78 17.26 -1.52
C PHE A 285 11.74 17.29 -0.31
N TYR A 286 12.03 16.14 0.31
CA TYR A 286 12.91 16.01 1.49
C TYR A 286 12.49 16.85 2.70
N TYR A 287 11.20 16.78 3.06
CA TYR A 287 10.68 17.18 4.37
C TYR A 287 9.69 16.14 4.89
N ARG A 288 9.40 16.15 6.19
CA ARG A 288 8.33 15.37 6.78
C ARG A 288 7.23 16.32 7.24
N PRO A 289 5.99 16.22 6.71
CA PRO A 289 4.89 16.95 7.32
C PRO A 289 4.72 16.46 8.77
N THR A 290 4.67 17.40 9.70
CA THR A 290 4.53 17.13 11.13
C THR A 290 3.17 17.65 11.57
N ALA A 291 2.28 16.74 11.97
CA ALA A 291 0.95 17.15 12.40
C ALA A 291 1.02 17.93 13.72
N ILE A 292 0.33 19.06 13.78
CA ILE A 292 0.22 19.89 14.98
C ILE A 292 -1.22 20.41 15.13
N SER A 293 -1.66 20.58 16.37
CA SER A 293 -3.00 21.07 16.70
C SER A 293 -2.86 22.40 17.41
N MET A 294 -3.88 23.24 17.27
CA MET A 294 -3.97 24.50 17.99
C MET A 294 -5.18 24.45 18.90
N ARG A 295 -4.98 24.52 20.22
CA ARG A 295 -6.07 24.46 21.20
C ARG A 295 -7.08 25.59 20.93
N ASN A 296 -8.37 25.30 21.12
CA ASN A 296 -9.49 26.24 20.94
C ASN A 296 -9.69 26.77 19.51
N SER A 297 -8.95 26.28 18.50
CA SER A 297 -9.08 26.74 17.11
C SER A 297 -10.18 26.05 16.29
N GLY A 298 -10.71 24.93 16.79
CA GLY A 298 -11.57 24.03 16.03
C GLY A 298 -10.82 23.04 15.12
N ILE A 299 -9.49 23.06 15.13
CA ILE A 299 -8.63 22.18 14.31
C ILE A 299 -7.84 21.22 15.19
N GLU A 300 -7.98 19.92 14.92
CA GLU A 300 -7.24 18.86 15.60
C GLU A 300 -6.61 17.91 14.59
N ALA A 301 -5.35 17.56 14.85
CA ALA A 301 -4.67 16.49 14.15
C ALA A 301 -5.25 15.11 14.51
N THR A 302 -5.01 14.13 13.63
CA THR A 302 -5.42 12.75 13.89
C THR A 302 -4.57 12.14 15.01
N THR A 303 -5.22 11.76 16.12
CA THR A 303 -4.58 11.09 17.26
C THR A 303 -4.87 9.59 17.34
N LYS A 304 -5.79 9.07 16.50
CA LYS A 304 -6.32 7.71 16.59
C LYS A 304 -5.77 6.80 15.49
N GLY A 305 -5.46 5.56 15.85
CA GLY A 305 -5.08 4.51 14.88
C GLY A 305 -3.66 4.62 14.31
N ILE A 306 -2.81 5.50 14.86
CA ILE A 306 -1.41 5.65 14.43
C ILE A 306 -0.69 4.34 14.76
N HIS A 307 -0.15 3.65 13.76
CA HIS A 307 0.53 2.35 13.92
C HIS A 307 -0.26 1.30 14.73
N GLY A 308 -1.59 1.41 14.74
CA GLY A 308 -2.48 0.53 15.51
C GLY A 308 -2.68 0.92 16.99
N TYR A 309 -2.09 2.02 17.47
CA TYR A 309 -2.39 2.59 18.79
C TYR A 309 -3.80 3.21 18.77
N ALA A 310 -4.60 2.94 19.80
CA ALA A 310 -6.01 3.36 19.83
C ALA A 310 -6.15 4.89 19.84
N GLU A 311 -5.36 5.56 20.66
CA GLU A 311 -5.29 7.01 20.81
C GLU A 311 -3.87 7.40 21.27
N SER A 312 -3.35 8.52 20.79
CA SER A 312 -2.01 9.01 21.12
C SER A 312 -2.07 10.52 21.35
N LEU A 313 -1.54 10.99 22.47
CA LEU A 313 -1.56 12.41 22.79
C LEU A 313 -0.67 13.21 21.84
N MET A 314 -1.06 14.45 21.55
CA MET A 314 -0.40 15.30 20.55
C MET A 314 1.12 15.42 20.68
N PRO A 315 1.72 15.59 21.88
CA PRO A 315 3.18 15.59 21.99
C PRO A 315 3.84 14.33 21.42
N ALA A 316 3.22 13.16 21.61
CA ALA A 316 3.71 11.90 21.05
C ALA A 316 3.51 11.81 19.53
N VAL A 317 2.42 12.36 19.00
CA VAL A 317 2.15 12.44 17.55
C VAL A 317 3.18 13.31 16.85
N SER A 318 3.44 14.52 17.36
CA SER A 318 4.43 15.42 16.76
C SER A 318 5.85 14.85 16.87
N ALA A 319 6.20 14.24 18.01
CA ALA A 319 7.49 13.54 18.18
C ALA A 319 7.63 12.33 17.24
N HIS A 320 6.53 11.64 16.93
CA HIS A 320 6.49 10.54 15.96
C HIS A 320 6.79 11.03 14.53
N ASP A 321 6.19 12.12 14.07
CA ASP A 321 6.54 12.67 12.76
C ASP A 321 7.99 13.19 12.71
N VAL A 322 8.47 13.86 13.77
CA VAL A 322 9.90 14.25 13.88
C VAL A 322 10.81 13.03 13.84
N PHE A 323 10.40 11.90 14.43
CA PHE A 323 11.14 10.65 14.30
C PHE A 323 11.23 10.18 12.84
N HIS A 324 10.14 10.27 12.07
CA HIS A 324 10.18 9.92 10.65
C HIS A 324 11.10 10.83 9.83
N SER A 325 11.13 12.14 10.09
CA SER A 325 12.07 13.06 9.41
C SER A 325 13.52 12.62 9.63
N ARG A 326 13.85 12.25 10.88
CA ARG A 326 15.17 11.75 11.26
C ARG A 326 15.50 10.45 10.57
N LEU A 327 14.54 9.52 10.52
CA LEU A 327 14.72 8.21 9.89
C LEU A 327 15.02 8.35 8.40
N HIS A 328 14.35 9.28 7.71
CA HIS A 328 14.59 9.57 6.30
C HIS A 328 16.04 9.97 6.02
N ASN A 329 16.68 10.71 6.93
CA ASN A 329 18.07 11.14 6.80
C ASN A 329 19.09 9.98 6.91
N THR A 330 18.66 8.84 7.45
CA THR A 330 19.53 7.65 7.59
C THR A 330 19.54 6.76 6.35
N ILE A 331 18.59 6.98 5.45
CA ILE A 331 18.47 6.24 4.17
C ILE A 331 19.35 6.91 3.12
N LYS A 332 20.13 6.11 2.41
CA LYS A 332 21.01 6.59 1.33
C LYS A 332 20.20 7.15 0.14
N PRO A 333 20.68 8.22 -0.54
CA PRO A 333 20.00 8.79 -1.70
C PRO A 333 19.59 7.78 -2.78
N GLU A 334 20.46 6.80 -3.06
CA GLU A 334 20.21 5.73 -4.02
C GLU A 334 18.98 4.90 -3.64
N PHE A 335 18.76 4.66 -2.35
CA PHE A 335 17.60 3.94 -1.84
C PHE A 335 16.34 4.81 -1.86
N HIS A 336 16.45 6.13 -1.61
CA HIS A 336 15.32 7.05 -1.80
C HIS A 336 14.82 7.03 -3.25
N MET A 337 15.74 7.08 -4.22
CA MET A 337 15.42 6.97 -5.65
C MET A 337 14.79 5.61 -5.98
N MET A 338 15.37 4.52 -5.48
CA MET A 338 14.85 3.17 -5.68
C MET A 338 13.44 3.00 -5.13
N LEU A 339 13.16 3.47 -3.92
CA LEU A 339 11.84 3.36 -3.28
C LEU A 339 10.78 4.15 -4.05
N ASN A 340 11.14 5.34 -4.56
CA ASN A 340 10.27 6.11 -5.46
C ASN A 340 10.01 5.37 -6.77
N HIS A 341 11.04 4.77 -7.37
CA HIS A 341 10.91 3.96 -8.58
C HIS A 341 10.01 2.74 -8.36
N MET A 342 10.17 2.03 -7.23
CA MET A 342 9.28 0.93 -6.84
C MET A 342 7.82 1.38 -6.75
N HIS A 343 7.54 2.51 -6.09
CA HIS A 343 6.20 3.07 -6.03
C HIS A 343 5.64 3.36 -7.44
N GLN A 344 6.45 3.95 -8.32
CA GLN A 344 6.05 4.23 -9.71
C GLN A 344 5.77 2.95 -10.51
N ILE A 345 6.63 1.93 -10.39
CA ILE A 345 6.45 0.62 -11.04
C ILE A 345 5.12 -0.01 -10.62
N ILE A 346 4.83 -0.05 -9.31
CA ILE A 346 3.57 -0.63 -8.83
C ILE A 346 2.38 0.17 -9.38
N HIS A 347 2.46 1.51 -9.34
CA HIS A 347 1.37 2.36 -9.83
C HIS A 347 1.11 2.15 -11.32
N GLN A 348 2.16 2.12 -12.15
CA GLN A 348 2.06 1.87 -13.59
C GLN A 348 1.54 0.46 -13.90
N HIS A 349 1.95 -0.55 -13.12
CA HIS A 349 1.54 -1.94 -13.33
C HIS A 349 0.10 -2.20 -12.88
N THR A 350 -0.35 -1.58 -11.79
CA THR A 350 -1.63 -1.95 -11.13
C THR A 350 -2.73 -0.90 -11.28
N ASN A 351 -2.37 0.31 -11.71
CA ASN A 351 -3.21 1.50 -11.75
C ASN A 351 -3.90 1.83 -10.40
N GLN A 352 -3.39 1.29 -9.29
CA GLN A 352 -3.91 1.59 -7.96
C GLN A 352 -3.34 2.92 -7.47
N LYS A 353 -4.19 3.82 -6.95
CA LYS A 353 -3.70 5.06 -6.31
C LYS A 353 -2.88 4.75 -5.06
N TRP A 354 -3.35 3.80 -4.23
CA TRP A 354 -2.75 3.47 -2.94
C TRP A 354 -2.93 1.99 -2.59
N SER A 355 -1.84 1.35 -2.17
CA SER A 355 -1.80 0.04 -1.51
C SER A 355 -1.02 0.13 -0.18
N LYS A 356 -1.13 -0.91 0.66
CA LYS A 356 -0.33 -1.02 1.90
C LYS A 356 1.17 -1.01 1.59
N THR A 357 1.58 -1.68 0.52
CA THR A 357 2.97 -1.70 0.05
C THR A 357 3.43 -0.32 -0.38
N MET A 358 2.65 0.36 -1.22
CA MET A 358 2.95 1.73 -1.63
C MET A 358 3.08 2.68 -0.43
N TRP A 359 2.19 2.54 0.57
CA TRP A 359 2.28 3.33 1.80
C TRP A 359 3.59 3.08 2.55
N GLU A 360 3.99 1.83 2.74
CA GLU A 360 5.24 1.50 3.44
C GLU A 360 6.49 1.98 2.68
N LEU A 361 6.47 1.93 1.34
CA LEU A 361 7.55 2.48 0.51
C LEU A 361 7.66 4.01 0.63
N VAL A 362 6.52 4.71 0.73
CA VAL A 362 6.44 6.17 0.84
C VAL A 362 6.74 6.66 2.25
N ASP A 363 6.23 5.98 3.28
CA ASP A 363 6.44 6.37 4.68
C ASP A 363 7.89 6.17 5.13
N ARG A 364 8.61 5.26 4.46
CA ARG A 364 10.04 4.97 4.60
C ARG A 364 10.45 4.64 6.04
N GLU A 365 9.60 3.90 6.76
CA GLU A 365 9.84 3.52 8.16
C GLU A 365 10.83 2.35 8.30
N PHE A 366 12.06 2.52 7.79
CA PHE A 366 13.08 1.48 7.75
C PHE A 366 14.10 1.60 8.88
N HIS A 367 13.71 1.16 10.09
CA HIS A 367 14.52 1.16 11.31
C HIS A 367 15.91 0.50 11.15
N ALA A 368 16.05 -0.42 10.19
CA ALA A 368 17.29 -1.12 9.90
C ALA A 368 18.49 -0.18 9.62
N PHE A 369 18.23 1.02 9.10
CA PHE A 369 19.26 1.98 8.72
C PHE A 369 19.60 2.99 9.80
N GLN A 370 18.82 3.02 10.88
CA GLN A 370 18.95 4.03 11.91
C GLN A 370 20.33 4.06 12.55
N TYR A 371 20.99 2.91 12.76
CA TYR A 371 22.22 2.83 13.56
C TYR A 371 23.44 2.30 12.80
N GLN A 372 23.34 2.20 11.47
CA GLN A 372 24.37 1.51 10.67
C GLN A 372 24.85 2.35 9.50
N SER A 373 26.17 2.52 9.40
CA SER A 373 26.78 3.01 8.18
C SER A 373 26.58 1.98 7.06
N ILE A 374 25.88 2.39 6.02
CA ILE A 374 25.63 1.58 4.83
C ILE A 374 26.72 1.89 3.80
N ASN A 375 27.41 0.84 3.32
CA ASN A 375 28.26 0.94 2.14
C ASN A 375 27.55 0.27 0.96
N LEU A 376 27.20 1.07 -0.04
CA LEU A 376 26.54 0.60 -1.26
C LEU A 376 27.51 0.28 -2.40
N ASP A 377 28.80 0.60 -2.26
CA ASP A 377 29.80 0.35 -3.31
C ASP A 377 30.18 -1.13 -3.43
N SER A 378 29.89 -1.94 -2.41
CA SER A 378 29.99 -3.40 -2.47
C SER A 378 28.64 -3.99 -2.90
N PRO A 379 28.55 -4.66 -4.07
CA PRO A 379 27.30 -5.26 -4.54
C PRO A 379 26.68 -6.25 -3.54
N LYS A 380 27.51 -7.02 -2.84
CA LYS A 380 27.05 -7.97 -1.80
C LYS A 380 26.47 -7.26 -0.59
N GLU A 381 27.11 -6.20 -0.13
CA GLU A 381 26.62 -5.42 1.01
C GLU A 381 25.36 -4.66 0.66
N ALA A 382 25.31 -4.03 -0.52
CA ALA A 382 24.12 -3.34 -1.02
C ALA A 382 22.92 -4.31 -1.11
N ALA A 383 23.11 -5.49 -1.69
CA ALA A 383 22.10 -6.55 -1.73
C ALA A 383 21.67 -6.98 -0.31
N ARG A 384 22.60 -7.16 0.63
CA ARG A 384 22.29 -7.51 2.02
C ARG A 384 21.46 -6.42 2.71
N HIS A 385 21.81 -5.15 2.51
CA HIS A 385 21.09 -4.01 3.08
C HIS A 385 19.70 -3.85 2.48
N PHE A 386 19.57 -4.06 1.17
CA PHE A 386 18.28 -4.13 0.48
C PHE A 386 17.39 -5.22 1.08
N LEU A 387 17.90 -6.45 1.20
CA LEU A 387 17.14 -7.55 1.80
C LEU A 387 16.72 -7.24 3.23
N ARG A 388 17.63 -6.68 4.04
CA ARG A 388 17.33 -6.31 5.42
C ARG A 388 16.23 -5.25 5.54
N MET A 389 16.20 -4.27 4.64
CA MET A 389 15.13 -3.28 4.55
C MET A 389 13.76 -3.94 4.39
N LEU A 390 13.71 -5.03 3.61
CA LEU A 390 12.49 -5.70 3.20
C LEU A 390 12.09 -6.89 4.09
N THR A 391 12.94 -7.27 5.04
CA THR A 391 12.73 -8.45 5.90
C THR A 391 12.44 -8.09 7.36
N GLY A 392 12.48 -6.81 7.72
CA GLY A 392 12.13 -6.34 9.06
C GLY A 392 10.62 -6.14 9.24
N GLY A 393 9.98 -6.92 10.12
CA GLY A 393 8.59 -6.71 10.53
C GLY A 393 7.54 -6.88 9.42
N ASN A 394 6.53 -6.01 9.38
CA ASN A 394 5.46 -6.02 8.36
C ASN A 394 5.98 -5.81 6.93
N ALA A 395 7.24 -5.38 6.73
CA ALA A 395 7.84 -5.23 5.40
C ALA A 395 7.98 -6.57 4.64
N ILE A 396 7.91 -7.71 5.35
CA ILE A 396 7.81 -9.07 4.76
C ILE A 396 6.63 -9.16 3.78
N PHE A 397 5.59 -8.32 3.95
CA PHE A 397 4.41 -8.27 3.10
C PHE A 397 4.57 -7.46 1.81
N LEU A 398 5.65 -6.68 1.66
CA LEU A 398 5.85 -5.86 0.47
C LEU A 398 5.93 -6.72 -0.80
N PHE A 399 6.52 -7.91 -0.69
CA PHE A 399 6.84 -8.76 -1.84
C PHE A 399 6.18 -10.12 -1.82
N HIS A 400 5.63 -10.59 -0.70
CA HIS A 400 5.07 -11.94 -0.59
C HIS A 400 3.57 -11.93 -0.30
N ASN A 401 2.87 -12.95 -0.81
CA ASN A 401 1.55 -13.28 -0.29
C ASN A 401 1.74 -13.97 1.08
N ASN A 402 0.88 -13.68 2.08
CA ASN A 402 1.05 -14.09 3.48
C ASN A 402 1.15 -15.62 3.73
N VAL A 403 1.07 -16.45 2.69
CA VAL A 403 0.69 -17.85 2.84
C VAL A 403 1.63 -18.81 2.11
N ASP A 404 2.27 -18.39 1.03
CA ASP A 404 3.25 -19.16 0.28
C ASP A 404 4.35 -18.21 -0.17
N SER A 405 5.62 -18.65 -0.23
CA SER A 405 6.79 -17.85 -0.65
C SER A 405 6.71 -17.21 -2.05
N ALA A 406 5.54 -17.24 -2.71
CA ALA A 406 5.17 -16.55 -3.93
C ALA A 406 5.11 -15.03 -3.77
N LEU A 407 5.22 -14.33 -4.90
CA LEU A 407 5.20 -12.86 -4.91
C LEU A 407 3.77 -12.31 -4.73
N SER A 408 3.62 -11.18 -4.04
CA SER A 408 2.40 -10.34 -4.16
C SER A 408 2.30 -9.73 -5.57
N ASP A 409 1.18 -9.11 -5.95
CA ASP A 409 1.09 -8.46 -7.27
C ASP A 409 2.01 -7.22 -7.36
N ASP A 410 2.12 -6.46 -6.27
CA ASP A 410 3.08 -5.36 -6.14
C ASP A 410 4.53 -5.89 -6.22
N GLY A 411 4.81 -7.02 -5.55
CA GLY A 411 6.12 -7.67 -5.59
C GLY A 411 6.48 -8.24 -6.96
N PHE A 412 5.52 -8.81 -7.69
CA PHE A 412 5.71 -9.27 -9.06
C PHE A 412 6.09 -8.11 -9.99
N ALA A 413 5.40 -6.97 -9.90
CA ALA A 413 5.71 -5.79 -10.71
C ALA A 413 7.16 -5.31 -10.50
N ILE A 414 7.61 -5.24 -9.24
CA ILE A 414 8.97 -4.82 -8.91
C ILE A 414 10.02 -5.83 -9.40
N VAL A 415 9.85 -7.13 -9.13
CA VAL A 415 10.81 -8.17 -9.55
C VAL A 415 10.86 -8.29 -11.07
N LEU A 416 9.73 -8.11 -11.75
CA LEU A 416 9.68 -8.04 -13.21
C LEU A 416 10.50 -6.85 -13.73
N ASN A 417 10.34 -5.66 -13.16
CA ASN A 417 11.16 -4.50 -13.54
C ASN A 417 12.66 -4.73 -13.24
N MET A 418 13.01 -5.31 -12.08
CA MET A 418 14.39 -5.69 -11.76
C MET A 418 15.02 -6.58 -12.82
N VAL A 419 14.27 -7.56 -13.34
CA VAL A 419 14.74 -8.45 -14.40
C VAL A 419 14.83 -7.72 -15.76
N ASN A 420 13.89 -6.82 -16.06
CA ASN A 420 13.86 -6.07 -17.31
C ASN A 420 14.94 -4.97 -17.40
N GLU A 421 15.23 -4.34 -16.27
CA GLU A 421 16.05 -3.14 -16.18
C GLU A 421 17.23 -3.35 -15.22
N SER A 422 17.81 -4.55 -15.19
CA SER A 422 18.85 -4.94 -14.23
C SER A 422 20.03 -3.95 -14.17
N GLU A 423 20.37 -3.33 -15.30
CA GLU A 423 21.42 -2.32 -15.39
C GLU A 423 21.07 -1.01 -14.65
N ILE A 424 19.81 -0.59 -14.67
CA ILE A 424 19.34 0.60 -13.92
C ILE A 424 19.46 0.29 -12.43
N TRP A 425 18.97 -0.86 -11.99
CA TRP A 425 19.07 -1.29 -10.58
C TRP A 425 20.51 -1.34 -10.10
N LYS A 426 21.40 -1.91 -10.91
CA LYS A 426 22.82 -2.03 -10.59
C LYS A 426 23.55 -0.70 -10.56
N LYS A 427 23.36 0.17 -11.56
CA LYS A 427 24.15 1.40 -11.71
C LYS A 427 23.62 2.54 -10.85
N LEU A 428 22.30 2.73 -10.85
CA LEU A 428 21.63 3.85 -10.19
C LEU A 428 21.33 3.56 -8.73
N TYR A 429 20.72 2.40 -8.44
CA TYR A 429 20.31 2.02 -7.09
C TYR A 429 21.37 1.22 -6.32
N LYS A 430 22.48 0.86 -6.99
CA LYS A 430 23.56 0.01 -6.47
C LYS A 430 23.10 -1.39 -6.06
N ILE A 431 21.96 -1.86 -6.57
CA ILE A 431 21.42 -3.19 -6.29
C ILE A 431 21.69 -4.09 -7.49
N ASP A 432 22.67 -4.97 -7.35
CA ASP A 432 22.91 -6.03 -8.32
C ASP A 432 22.07 -7.26 -7.95
N ILE A 433 21.09 -7.56 -8.80
CA ILE A 433 20.08 -8.59 -8.58
C ILE A 433 20.67 -10.01 -8.49
N GLU A 434 21.87 -10.24 -9.01
CA GLU A 434 22.55 -11.54 -8.94
C GLU A 434 23.06 -11.86 -7.52
N PHE A 435 23.25 -10.82 -6.68
CA PHE A 435 23.69 -10.96 -5.30
C PHE A 435 22.54 -10.99 -4.29
N LEU A 436 21.29 -10.84 -4.74
CA LEU A 436 20.13 -11.00 -3.87
C LEU A 436 20.00 -12.46 -3.43
N GLY A 437 20.04 -12.67 -2.12
CA GLY A 437 19.85 -13.97 -1.47
C GLY A 437 18.38 -14.42 -1.43
N ASP A 438 18.12 -15.49 -0.69
CA ASP A 438 16.77 -16.00 -0.50
C ASP A 438 15.91 -15.04 0.35
N PRO A 439 14.59 -14.97 0.10
CA PRO A 439 13.82 -15.73 -0.90
C PRO A 439 13.84 -15.15 -2.32
N TYR A 440 14.40 -13.96 -2.53
CA TYR A 440 14.32 -13.24 -3.81
C TYR A 440 15.10 -13.91 -4.93
N LYS A 441 16.21 -14.58 -4.63
CA LYS A 441 16.98 -15.35 -5.60
C LYS A 441 16.12 -16.34 -6.39
N ALA A 442 15.26 -17.09 -5.69
CA ALA A 442 14.35 -18.04 -6.31
C ALA A 442 13.30 -17.33 -7.17
N GLN A 443 12.76 -16.21 -6.69
CA GLN A 443 11.75 -15.43 -7.41
C GLN A 443 12.30 -14.76 -8.68
N ILE A 444 13.51 -14.20 -8.62
CA ILE A 444 14.20 -13.61 -9.78
C ILE A 444 14.44 -14.67 -10.86
N ARG A 445 14.93 -15.85 -10.47
CA ARG A 445 15.10 -16.98 -11.42
C ARG A 445 13.77 -17.39 -12.05
N LYS A 446 12.71 -17.47 -11.25
CA LYS A 446 11.37 -17.81 -11.73
C LYS A 446 10.85 -16.77 -12.74
N VAL A 447 11.04 -15.49 -12.47
CA VAL A 447 10.62 -14.40 -13.37
C VAL A 447 11.48 -14.36 -14.65
N LYS A 448 12.79 -14.63 -14.57
CA LYS A 448 13.63 -14.82 -15.76
C LYS A 448 13.12 -15.96 -16.65
N HIS A 449 12.86 -17.13 -16.05
CA HIS A 449 12.34 -18.27 -16.80
C HIS A 449 10.94 -17.99 -17.38
N PHE A 450 10.07 -17.34 -16.61
CA PHE A 450 8.76 -16.89 -17.11
C PHE A 450 8.91 -16.04 -18.37
N LYS A 451 9.79 -15.03 -18.36
CA LYS A 451 10.06 -14.18 -19.52
C LYS A 451 10.59 -14.93 -20.74
N GLU A 452 11.49 -15.89 -20.53
CA GLU A 452 12.00 -16.75 -21.61
C GLU A 452 10.85 -17.51 -22.29
N VAL A 453 9.86 -17.97 -21.52
CA VAL A 453 8.72 -18.72 -22.04
C VAL A 453 7.69 -17.82 -22.73
N ILE A 454 7.35 -16.65 -22.17
CA ILE A 454 6.31 -15.77 -22.76
C ILE A 454 6.82 -14.86 -23.89
N GLY A 455 8.14 -14.65 -24.01
CA GLY A 455 8.73 -13.73 -24.97
C GLY A 455 8.55 -12.23 -24.63
N ASN A 456 8.91 -11.35 -25.57
CA ASN A 456 8.95 -9.89 -25.39
C ASN A 456 7.65 -9.16 -25.81
N ALA A 457 6.50 -9.83 -25.86
CA ALA A 457 5.25 -9.18 -26.24
C ALA A 457 4.87 -8.10 -25.21
N SER A 458 4.57 -6.88 -25.67
CA SER A 458 3.99 -5.84 -24.82
C SER A 458 2.58 -6.26 -24.45
N LEU A 459 2.41 -6.70 -23.20
CA LEU A 459 1.16 -7.22 -22.67
C LEU A 459 0.61 -6.26 -21.62
N ARG A 460 -0.72 -6.16 -21.55
CA ARG A 460 -1.36 -5.46 -20.43
C ARG A 460 -1.00 -6.10 -19.10
N PRO A 461 -0.79 -5.31 -18.03
CA PRO A 461 -0.35 -5.83 -16.74
C PRO A 461 -1.24 -6.92 -16.12
N GLU A 462 -2.57 -6.83 -16.28
CA GLU A 462 -3.51 -7.83 -15.75
C GLU A 462 -3.30 -9.20 -16.40
N ILE A 463 -3.12 -9.22 -17.73
CA ILE A 463 -2.88 -10.43 -18.51
C ILE A 463 -1.52 -11.01 -18.14
N LEU A 464 -0.50 -10.15 -18.05
CA LEU A 464 0.85 -10.56 -17.69
C LEU A 464 0.90 -11.19 -16.29
N THR A 465 0.24 -10.56 -15.30
CA THR A 465 0.10 -11.11 -13.96
C THR A 465 -0.66 -12.43 -13.96
N LEU A 466 -1.80 -12.54 -14.68
CA LEU A 466 -2.53 -13.79 -14.79
C LEU A 466 -1.66 -14.93 -15.33
N LYS A 467 -0.93 -14.68 -16.42
CA LYS A 467 0.02 -15.64 -17.00
C LYS A 467 1.09 -16.05 -15.99
N TYR A 468 1.67 -15.11 -15.26
CA TYR A 468 2.65 -15.42 -14.22
C TYR A 468 2.08 -16.32 -13.11
N ARG A 469 0.83 -16.10 -12.69
CA ARG A 469 0.15 -16.96 -11.70
C ARG A 469 -0.05 -18.38 -12.21
N PHE A 470 -0.43 -18.55 -13.48
CA PHE A 470 -0.53 -19.89 -14.09
C PHE A 470 0.83 -20.56 -14.24
N PHE A 471 1.80 -19.85 -14.80
CA PHE A 471 3.18 -20.33 -14.92
C PHE A 471 3.74 -20.80 -13.57
N SER A 472 3.34 -20.12 -12.49
CA SER A 472 3.76 -20.43 -11.14
C SER A 472 3.26 -21.75 -10.58
N VAL A 473 2.22 -22.36 -11.17
CA VAL A 473 1.54 -23.54 -10.62
C VAL A 473 1.33 -24.68 -11.63
N LEU A 474 1.53 -24.42 -12.92
CA LEU A 474 1.37 -25.39 -14.01
C LEU A 474 2.74 -25.90 -14.48
N THR A 475 2.74 -27.05 -15.14
CA THR A 475 3.92 -27.49 -15.91
C THR A 475 4.11 -26.59 -17.13
N VAL A 476 5.33 -26.47 -17.67
CA VAL A 476 5.60 -25.64 -18.87
C VAL A 476 4.69 -26.05 -20.05
N LYS A 477 4.47 -27.35 -20.24
CA LYS A 477 3.58 -27.86 -21.31
C LYS A 477 2.14 -27.39 -21.12
N GLU A 478 1.59 -27.56 -19.91
CA GLU A 478 0.22 -27.13 -19.60
C GLU A 478 0.10 -25.60 -19.64
N PHE A 479 1.11 -24.87 -19.14
CA PHE A 479 1.16 -23.42 -19.21
C PHE A 479 1.12 -22.91 -20.64
N ASN A 480 1.86 -23.51 -21.58
CA ASN A 480 1.86 -23.07 -22.98
C ASN A 480 0.45 -23.17 -23.60
N LEU A 481 -0.32 -24.21 -23.27
CA LEU A 481 -1.72 -24.34 -23.67
C LEU A 481 -2.59 -23.22 -23.08
N VAL A 482 -2.50 -23.00 -21.77
CA VAL A 482 -3.25 -21.92 -21.10
C VAL A 482 -2.84 -20.55 -21.65
N ASN A 483 -1.56 -20.35 -21.93
CA ASN A 483 -1.01 -19.11 -22.46
C ASN A 483 -1.60 -18.79 -23.83
N ARG A 484 -1.69 -19.77 -24.75
CA ARG A 484 -2.35 -19.61 -26.05
C ARG A 484 -3.80 -19.18 -25.91
N VAL A 485 -4.53 -19.81 -24.99
CA VAL A 485 -5.93 -19.44 -24.68
C VAL A 485 -6.03 -18.01 -24.16
N ILE A 486 -5.15 -17.62 -23.23
CA ILE A 486 -5.11 -16.24 -22.71
C ILE A 486 -4.79 -15.24 -23.82
N ASP A 487 -3.82 -15.55 -24.69
CA ASP A 487 -3.44 -14.69 -25.82
C ASP A 487 -4.58 -14.53 -26.82
N SER A 488 -5.30 -15.60 -27.12
CA SER A 488 -6.45 -15.57 -28.02
C SER A 488 -7.62 -14.76 -27.46
N LEU A 489 -7.88 -14.84 -26.16
CA LEU A 489 -8.92 -14.04 -25.51
C LEU A 489 -8.50 -12.58 -25.34
N GLY A 490 -7.21 -12.33 -25.08
CA GLY A 490 -6.58 -11.02 -25.07
C GLY A 490 -7.40 -9.95 -24.34
N GLU A 491 -7.79 -8.93 -25.09
CA GLU A 491 -8.51 -7.75 -24.57
C GLU A 491 -9.89 -8.06 -23.98
N GLN A 492 -10.54 -9.15 -24.41
CA GLN A 492 -11.84 -9.57 -23.89
C GLN A 492 -11.77 -9.95 -22.40
N LEU A 493 -10.60 -10.33 -21.90
CA LEU A 493 -10.40 -10.67 -20.50
C LEU A 493 -10.45 -9.46 -19.57
N VAL A 494 -10.31 -8.22 -20.05
CA VAL A 494 -10.29 -7.02 -19.20
C VAL A 494 -11.39 -6.03 -19.58
N ASN A 495 -11.80 -5.99 -20.85
CA ASN A 495 -12.77 -5.00 -21.35
C ASN A 495 -14.22 -5.48 -21.29
N SER A 496 -14.48 -6.75 -20.96
CA SER A 496 -15.83 -7.30 -20.82
C SER A 496 -16.58 -6.67 -19.63
N ALA A 497 -17.86 -6.33 -19.83
CA ALA A 497 -18.68 -5.66 -18.83
C ALA A 497 -18.96 -6.56 -17.61
N ASP A 498 -19.30 -7.83 -17.88
CA ASP A 498 -19.83 -8.74 -16.87
C ASP A 498 -18.77 -9.61 -16.19
N GLN A 499 -17.61 -9.74 -16.83
CA GLN A 499 -16.56 -10.64 -16.36
C GLN A 499 -15.19 -10.19 -16.84
N LYS A 500 -14.37 -9.65 -15.93
CA LYS A 500 -13.09 -9.05 -16.28
C LYS A 500 -12.02 -9.21 -15.22
N LEU A 501 -10.78 -9.25 -15.67
CA LEU A 501 -9.59 -9.07 -14.85
C LEU A 501 -9.45 -7.60 -14.45
N VAL A 502 -9.18 -7.35 -13.18
CA VAL A 502 -8.90 -6.01 -12.68
C VAL A 502 -8.07 -6.09 -11.41
N PHE A 503 -7.13 -5.16 -11.24
CA PHE A 503 -6.49 -4.97 -9.95
C PHE A 503 -7.45 -4.26 -8.98
N GLY A 504 -7.54 -4.78 -7.77
CA GLY A 504 -8.36 -4.20 -6.73
C GLY A 504 -7.79 -4.39 -5.35
N LYS A 505 -8.46 -3.80 -4.35
CA LYS A 505 -8.06 -3.89 -2.95
C LYS A 505 -8.57 -5.19 -2.31
N TYR A 506 -7.75 -5.77 -1.47
CA TYR A 506 -8.03 -6.97 -0.69
C TYR A 506 -7.57 -6.81 0.75
N ALA A 507 -8.19 -7.56 1.65
CA ALA A 507 -7.84 -7.58 3.06
C ALA A 507 -7.70 -9.03 3.52
N ILE A 508 -6.66 -9.30 4.29
CA ILE A 508 -6.40 -10.59 4.93
C ILE A 508 -6.23 -10.32 6.42
N ASP A 509 -7.04 -10.96 7.25
CA ASP A 509 -7.04 -10.78 8.70
C ASP A 509 -7.11 -9.29 9.12
N LYS A 510 -6.01 -8.78 9.70
CA LYS A 510 -5.87 -7.38 10.15
C LYS A 510 -5.23 -6.47 9.09
N ILE A 511 -4.68 -7.02 8.00
CA ILE A 511 -3.99 -6.26 6.96
C ILE A 511 -4.99 -5.85 5.88
N LYS A 512 -5.14 -4.54 5.69
CA LYS A 512 -6.08 -3.93 4.73
C LYS A 512 -5.33 -3.30 3.56
N ASN A 513 -6.03 -3.09 2.44
CA ASN A 513 -5.54 -2.38 1.25
C ASN A 513 -4.35 -3.06 0.54
N LEU A 514 -4.31 -4.40 0.51
CA LEU A 514 -3.39 -5.13 -0.35
C LEU A 514 -3.87 -5.04 -1.80
N THR A 515 -2.97 -4.82 -2.75
CA THR A 515 -3.30 -4.93 -4.17
C THR A 515 -3.41 -6.40 -4.54
N THR A 516 -4.50 -6.77 -5.21
CA THR A 516 -4.62 -8.10 -5.81
C THR A 516 -5.34 -8.07 -7.15
N LEU A 517 -4.90 -8.90 -8.08
CA LEU A 517 -5.63 -9.22 -9.30
C LEU A 517 -6.88 -10.01 -8.94
N LYS A 518 -8.02 -9.58 -9.48
CA LYS A 518 -9.30 -10.26 -9.34
C LYS A 518 -9.87 -10.55 -10.72
N PHE A 519 -10.49 -11.71 -10.85
CA PHE A 519 -11.41 -11.99 -11.93
C PHE A 519 -12.82 -11.71 -11.42
N LYS A 520 -13.40 -10.58 -11.83
CA LYS A 520 -14.78 -10.22 -11.52
C LYS A 520 -15.72 -11.10 -12.32
N THR A 521 -16.79 -11.56 -11.68
CA THR A 521 -17.94 -12.17 -12.35
C THR A 521 -19.21 -11.51 -11.82
N ILE A 522 -20.35 -11.80 -12.46
CA ILE A 522 -21.67 -11.29 -12.04
C ILE A 522 -21.96 -11.64 -10.58
N ASP A 523 -21.60 -12.86 -10.16
CA ASP A 523 -21.98 -13.37 -8.84
C ASP A 523 -20.90 -13.19 -7.77
N LYS A 524 -19.61 -13.21 -8.16
CA LYS A 524 -18.50 -13.19 -7.21
C LYS A 524 -17.17 -12.75 -7.82
N ASP A 525 -16.40 -12.00 -7.03
CA ASP A 525 -14.99 -11.73 -7.33
C ASP A 525 -14.11 -12.93 -6.93
N ILE A 526 -13.34 -13.45 -7.89
CA ILE A 526 -12.32 -14.48 -7.64
C ILE A 526 -10.97 -13.77 -7.49
N VAL A 527 -10.38 -13.83 -6.30
CA VAL A 527 -8.99 -13.39 -6.09
C VAL A 527 -8.08 -14.32 -6.88
N VAL A 528 -7.11 -13.77 -7.61
CA VAL A 528 -6.21 -14.54 -8.48
C VAL A 528 -4.84 -14.66 -7.81
N ASN A 529 -4.55 -15.85 -7.28
CA ASN A 529 -3.25 -16.21 -6.72
C ASN A 529 -2.93 -17.69 -7.01
N GLU A 530 -1.78 -18.18 -6.57
CA GLU A 530 -1.31 -19.55 -6.82
C GLU A 530 -2.32 -20.62 -6.37
N ARG A 531 -3.10 -20.37 -5.32
CA ARG A 531 -4.08 -21.34 -4.79
C ARG A 531 -5.38 -21.38 -5.57
N SER A 532 -5.71 -20.29 -6.26
CA SER A 532 -7.03 -20.04 -6.84
C SER A 532 -7.02 -19.92 -8.36
N VAL A 533 -5.87 -19.64 -8.98
CA VAL A 533 -5.76 -19.40 -10.43
C VAL A 533 -6.27 -20.57 -11.27
N ARG A 534 -6.11 -21.82 -10.78
CA ARG A 534 -6.65 -23.03 -11.43
C ARG A 534 -8.18 -23.03 -11.53
N GLN A 535 -8.89 -22.31 -10.65
CA GLN A 535 -10.36 -22.17 -10.73
C GLN A 535 -10.80 -21.36 -11.96
N LEU A 536 -9.88 -20.60 -12.58
CA LEU A 536 -10.17 -19.86 -13.81
C LEU A 536 -10.05 -20.72 -15.06
N ILE A 537 -9.43 -21.91 -15.01
CA ILE A 537 -9.24 -22.78 -16.18
C ILE A 537 -10.57 -23.08 -16.89
N PRO A 538 -11.64 -23.51 -16.19
CA PRO A 538 -12.93 -23.75 -16.85
C PRO A 538 -13.54 -22.49 -17.46
N ILE A 539 -13.37 -21.34 -16.82
CA ILE A 539 -13.89 -20.06 -17.31
C ILE A 539 -13.18 -19.66 -18.62
N LEU A 540 -11.85 -19.75 -18.64
CA LEU A 540 -11.05 -19.45 -19.82
C LEU A 540 -11.34 -20.43 -20.96
N ALA A 541 -11.42 -21.73 -20.67
CA ALA A 541 -11.76 -22.76 -21.65
C ALA A 541 -13.15 -22.51 -22.26
N ASN A 542 -14.18 -22.25 -21.45
CA ASN A 542 -15.53 -21.97 -21.95
C ASN A 542 -15.58 -20.71 -22.81
N ARG A 543 -14.89 -19.64 -22.41
CA ARG A 543 -14.81 -18.40 -23.21
C ARG A 543 -14.13 -18.64 -24.55
N GLN A 544 -13.04 -19.41 -24.57
CA GLN A 544 -12.33 -19.73 -25.79
C GLN A 544 -13.14 -20.63 -26.71
N LEU A 545 -13.86 -21.60 -26.16
CA LEU A 545 -14.80 -22.42 -26.92
C LEU A 545 -15.91 -21.55 -27.52
N ALA A 546 -16.51 -20.64 -26.76
CA ALA A 546 -17.53 -19.73 -27.29
C ALA A 546 -16.98 -18.82 -28.41
N SER A 547 -15.73 -18.36 -28.29
CA SER A 547 -15.05 -17.58 -29.32
C SER A 547 -14.79 -18.39 -30.60
N LYS A 548 -14.33 -19.65 -30.49
CA LYS A 548 -14.01 -20.51 -31.64
C LYS A 548 -15.22 -21.19 -32.28
N LEU A 549 -16.19 -21.60 -31.48
CA LEU A 549 -17.34 -22.42 -31.90
C LEU A 549 -18.62 -21.60 -32.08
N GLY A 550 -18.60 -20.33 -31.69
CA GLY A 550 -19.77 -19.45 -31.66
C GLY A 550 -20.61 -19.62 -30.39
N VAL A 551 -21.63 -18.76 -30.27
CA VAL A 551 -22.64 -18.85 -29.20
C VAL A 551 -23.77 -19.77 -29.68
N SER A 552 -24.20 -20.71 -28.83
CA SER A 552 -25.33 -21.58 -29.12
C SER A 552 -26.67 -20.84 -29.00
N ASP A 553 -27.62 -21.16 -29.88
CA ASP A 553 -29.01 -20.77 -29.67
C ASP A 553 -29.62 -21.68 -28.61
N GLN A 554 -29.74 -21.16 -27.38
CA GLN A 554 -30.26 -21.93 -26.25
C GLN A 554 -31.72 -22.37 -26.45
N GLN A 555 -32.53 -21.63 -27.23
CA GLN A 555 -33.93 -21.99 -27.47
C GLN A 555 -34.01 -23.21 -28.39
N GLU A 556 -33.20 -23.26 -29.45
CA GLU A 556 -33.12 -24.44 -30.33
C GLU A 556 -32.57 -25.66 -29.59
N VAL A 557 -31.53 -25.48 -28.77
CA VAL A 557 -30.98 -26.56 -27.93
C VAL A 557 -32.07 -27.10 -27.00
N GLU A 558 -32.81 -26.24 -26.29
CA GLU A 558 -33.85 -26.69 -25.35
C GLU A 558 -35.02 -27.41 -26.05
N LYS A 559 -35.39 -26.95 -27.25
CA LYS A 559 -36.41 -27.60 -28.08
C LYS A 559 -36.00 -29.04 -28.43
N GLU A 560 -34.79 -29.24 -28.96
CA GLU A 560 -34.31 -30.57 -29.31
C GLU A 560 -34.07 -31.43 -28.06
N VAL A 561 -33.54 -30.87 -26.96
CA VAL A 561 -33.43 -31.58 -25.68
C VAL A 561 -34.80 -32.06 -25.19
N THR A 562 -35.86 -31.29 -25.41
CA THR A 562 -37.23 -31.68 -25.07
C THR A 562 -37.72 -32.84 -25.92
N VAL A 563 -37.44 -32.83 -27.23
CA VAL A 563 -37.73 -33.96 -28.14
C VAL A 563 -36.98 -35.22 -27.69
N ALA A 564 -35.68 -35.12 -27.46
CA ALA A 564 -34.84 -36.23 -27.02
C ALA A 564 -35.27 -36.77 -25.64
N SER A 565 -35.68 -35.88 -24.73
CA SER A 565 -36.03 -36.27 -23.36
C SER A 565 -37.23 -37.19 -23.23
N LYS A 566 -38.15 -37.19 -24.21
CA LYS A 566 -39.26 -38.16 -24.28
C LYS A 566 -38.77 -39.61 -24.36
N LYS A 567 -37.52 -39.82 -24.80
CA LYS A 567 -36.86 -41.12 -24.93
C LYS A 567 -36.00 -41.49 -23.71
N PHE A 568 -35.93 -40.64 -22.68
CA PHE A 568 -35.11 -40.87 -21.46
C PHE A 568 -35.83 -41.75 -20.43
N ILE A 569 -36.05 -43.02 -20.82
CA ILE A 569 -36.74 -44.03 -20.03
C ILE A 569 -35.81 -45.25 -19.85
N SER A 570 -36.04 -46.08 -18.84
CA SER A 570 -35.26 -47.31 -18.64
C SER A 570 -35.27 -48.21 -19.88
N THR A 571 -34.09 -48.74 -20.25
CA THR A 571 -33.90 -49.73 -21.32
C THR A 571 -34.74 -51.01 -21.11
N TYR A 572 -35.17 -51.28 -19.88
CA TYR A 572 -36.08 -52.39 -19.56
C TYR A 572 -37.55 -52.14 -19.90
N GLN A 573 -37.94 -50.87 -20.03
CA GLN A 573 -39.29 -50.44 -20.44
C GLN A 573 -39.30 -50.04 -21.92
N GLN A 574 -38.47 -50.67 -22.75
CA GLN A 574 -38.24 -50.32 -24.16
C GLN A 574 -37.68 -48.90 -24.36
N GLY A 575 -36.71 -48.47 -23.53
CA GLY A 575 -36.00 -47.21 -23.73
C GLY A 575 -35.38 -47.12 -25.15
N THR A 576 -35.64 -46.01 -25.85
CA THR A 576 -35.33 -45.85 -27.29
C THR A 576 -34.25 -44.79 -27.57
N LEU A 577 -33.45 -44.38 -26.59
CA LEU A 577 -32.34 -43.47 -26.86
C LEU A 577 -31.19 -44.27 -27.49
N ASP A 578 -31.13 -44.23 -28.81
CA ASP A 578 -30.10 -44.85 -29.62
C ASP A 578 -29.33 -43.81 -30.44
N ASN A 579 -28.30 -44.27 -31.16
CA ASN A 579 -27.49 -43.38 -32.00
C ASN A 579 -28.32 -42.68 -33.08
N ASN A 580 -29.34 -43.33 -33.63
CA ASN A 580 -30.18 -42.75 -34.70
C ASN A 580 -30.99 -41.56 -34.16
N ALA A 581 -31.61 -41.72 -32.99
CA ALA A 581 -32.36 -40.65 -32.33
C ALA A 581 -31.48 -39.44 -31.96
N LEU A 582 -30.23 -39.68 -31.53
CA LEU A 582 -29.27 -38.61 -31.27
C LEU A 582 -28.83 -37.93 -32.56
N ASN A 583 -28.56 -38.68 -33.63
CA ASN A 583 -28.18 -38.13 -34.94
C ASN A 583 -29.27 -37.24 -35.53
N GLU A 584 -30.54 -37.64 -35.45
CA GLU A 584 -31.67 -36.82 -35.92
C GLU A 584 -31.71 -35.46 -35.21
N SER A 585 -31.49 -35.43 -33.90
CA SER A 585 -31.53 -34.20 -33.10
C SER A 585 -30.28 -33.34 -33.35
N ILE A 586 -29.11 -33.96 -33.41
CA ILE A 586 -27.82 -33.29 -33.68
C ILE A 586 -27.79 -32.67 -35.07
N ASN A 587 -28.32 -33.34 -36.09
CA ASN A 587 -28.31 -32.85 -37.46
C ASN A 587 -29.23 -31.64 -37.68
N ARG A 588 -30.20 -31.40 -36.78
CA ARG A 588 -31.06 -30.21 -36.80
C ARG A 588 -30.39 -29.00 -36.16
N LEU A 589 -29.35 -29.19 -35.37
CA LEU A 589 -28.64 -28.11 -34.71
C LEU A 589 -27.59 -27.51 -35.65
N PRO A 590 -27.63 -26.19 -35.90
CA PRO A 590 -26.87 -25.56 -36.98
C PRO A 590 -25.38 -25.39 -36.67
N SER A 591 -24.97 -25.42 -35.40
CA SER A 591 -23.60 -25.17 -34.98
C SER A 591 -23.03 -26.28 -34.10
N ILE A 592 -21.71 -26.45 -34.17
CA ILE A 592 -20.96 -27.35 -33.27
C ILE A 592 -21.18 -26.97 -31.80
N ALA A 593 -21.23 -25.68 -31.46
CA ALA A 593 -21.55 -25.22 -30.10
C ALA A 593 -22.93 -25.74 -29.64
N ALA A 594 -23.97 -25.57 -30.46
CA ALA A 594 -25.31 -26.06 -30.15
C ALA A 594 -25.36 -27.59 -30.00
N LYS A 595 -24.66 -28.34 -30.86
CA LYS A 595 -24.56 -29.80 -30.79
C LYS A 595 -23.92 -30.26 -29.46
N LEU A 596 -22.85 -29.61 -29.01
CA LEU A 596 -22.17 -29.94 -27.76
C LEU A 596 -23.01 -29.56 -26.53
N ASP A 597 -23.67 -28.41 -26.55
CA ASP A 597 -24.56 -27.96 -25.47
C ASP A 597 -25.80 -28.85 -25.34
N PHE A 598 -26.36 -29.31 -26.48
CA PHE A 598 -27.43 -30.30 -26.50
C PHE A 598 -27.04 -31.60 -25.78
N LEU A 599 -25.83 -32.11 -26.02
CA LEU A 599 -25.35 -33.34 -25.38
C LEU A 599 -25.18 -33.16 -23.85
N GLU A 600 -24.67 -32.01 -23.40
CA GLU A 600 -24.57 -31.68 -21.97
C GLU A 600 -25.93 -31.51 -21.31
N ALA A 601 -26.86 -30.82 -21.96
CA ALA A 601 -28.22 -30.64 -21.46
C ALA A 601 -29.00 -31.96 -21.40
N CYS A 602 -28.78 -32.86 -22.37
CA CYS A 602 -29.29 -34.22 -22.33
C CYS A 602 -28.73 -34.98 -21.11
N TYR A 603 -27.43 -34.88 -20.85
CA TYR A 603 -26.81 -35.46 -19.65
C TYR A 603 -27.49 -34.97 -18.36
N GLU A 604 -27.65 -33.65 -18.19
CA GLU A 604 -28.29 -33.06 -17.01
C GLU A 604 -29.74 -33.54 -16.84
N LYS A 605 -30.50 -33.65 -17.94
CA LYS A 605 -31.86 -34.21 -17.89
C LYS A 605 -31.86 -35.71 -17.55
N ILE A 606 -30.89 -36.50 -18.04
CA ILE A 606 -30.80 -37.93 -17.73
C ILE A 606 -30.53 -38.17 -16.25
N ILE A 607 -29.61 -37.43 -15.64
CA ILE A 607 -29.27 -37.61 -14.22
C ILE A 607 -30.42 -37.16 -13.29
N ARG A 608 -31.28 -36.23 -13.74
CA ARG A 608 -32.44 -35.73 -12.99
C ARG A 608 -33.76 -36.45 -13.32
N SER A 609 -33.79 -37.27 -14.36
CA SER A 609 -35.02 -37.92 -14.84
C SER A 609 -35.53 -38.97 -13.86
N THR A 610 -36.83 -38.92 -13.57
CA THR A 610 -37.58 -39.92 -12.82
C THR A 610 -38.03 -41.10 -13.69
N GLY A 611 -37.82 -41.04 -15.01
CA GLY A 611 -38.20 -42.09 -15.97
C GLY A 611 -37.32 -43.35 -15.94
N TYR A 612 -36.29 -43.38 -15.09
CA TYR A 612 -35.40 -44.53 -14.94
C TYR A 612 -35.76 -45.37 -13.71
N SER A 613 -36.31 -46.56 -13.94
CA SER A 613 -36.63 -47.52 -12.88
C SER A 613 -35.40 -48.32 -12.43
N ARG A 614 -35.21 -48.46 -11.11
CA ARG A 614 -34.22 -49.38 -10.52
C ARG A 614 -34.77 -50.80 -10.44
N ARG A 615 -34.06 -51.78 -11.03
CA ARG A 615 -34.46 -53.20 -11.00
C ARG A 615 -34.52 -53.80 -9.58
N HIS A 616 -33.63 -53.36 -8.68
CA HIS A 616 -33.57 -53.83 -7.30
C HIS A 616 -33.37 -52.64 -6.35
N ALA A 617 -34.41 -51.84 -6.15
CA ALA A 617 -34.35 -50.64 -5.31
C ALA A 617 -33.75 -50.90 -3.91
N VAL A 618 -34.08 -52.04 -3.30
CA VAL A 618 -33.58 -52.45 -1.98
C VAL A 618 -32.08 -52.78 -1.99
N ALA A 619 -31.61 -53.59 -2.95
CA ALA A 619 -30.19 -53.92 -3.07
C ALA A 619 -29.35 -52.71 -3.48
N ASP A 620 -29.87 -51.86 -4.37
CA ASP A 620 -29.22 -50.61 -4.77
C ASP A 620 -29.07 -49.65 -3.59
N HIS A 621 -30.03 -49.65 -2.65
CA HIS A 621 -29.95 -48.85 -1.43
C HIS A 621 -28.94 -49.42 -0.42
N LEU A 622 -28.92 -50.74 -0.24
CA LEU A 622 -27.98 -51.43 0.67
C LEU A 622 -26.50 -51.30 0.23
N PHE A 623 -26.25 -51.21 -1.08
CA PHE A 623 -24.90 -51.06 -1.64
C PHE A 623 -24.59 -49.65 -2.14
N ALA A 624 -25.41 -48.65 -1.78
CA ALA A 624 -25.30 -47.27 -2.26
C ALA A 624 -23.99 -46.55 -1.88
N PHE A 625 -23.13 -47.15 -1.06
CA PHE A 625 -21.83 -46.62 -0.66
C PHE A 625 -20.66 -47.13 -1.52
N PHE A 626 -20.87 -48.18 -2.33
CA PHE A 626 -19.88 -48.73 -3.27
C PHE A 626 -20.38 -48.81 -4.72
N LYS A 627 -21.64 -48.47 -4.97
CA LYS A 627 -22.29 -48.64 -6.27
C LYS A 627 -22.73 -47.29 -6.85
N ASN A 628 -22.42 -47.10 -8.13
CA ASN A 628 -22.80 -45.91 -8.89
C ASN A 628 -24.29 -45.55 -8.68
N PRO A 629 -24.62 -44.29 -8.30
CA PRO A 629 -25.99 -43.90 -7.99
C PRO A 629 -26.91 -43.89 -9.23
N LEU A 630 -26.31 -43.90 -10.43
CA LEU A 630 -27.00 -43.99 -11.71
C LEU A 630 -27.47 -45.43 -11.97
N THR A 631 -28.67 -45.58 -12.52
CA THR A 631 -29.18 -46.87 -12.99
C THR A 631 -28.35 -47.41 -14.17
N THR A 632 -28.46 -48.72 -14.46
CA THR A 632 -27.79 -49.31 -15.64
C THR A 632 -28.17 -48.58 -16.93
N SER A 633 -29.46 -48.30 -17.14
CA SER A 633 -29.95 -47.57 -18.31
C SER A 633 -29.40 -46.13 -18.38
N GLN A 634 -29.30 -45.42 -17.25
CA GLN A 634 -28.66 -44.09 -17.22
C GLN A 634 -27.20 -44.17 -17.62
N ARG A 635 -26.44 -45.16 -17.14
CA ARG A 635 -25.02 -45.33 -17.51
C ARG A 635 -24.85 -45.68 -18.99
N GLU A 636 -25.72 -46.52 -19.54
CA GLU A 636 -25.76 -46.84 -20.98
C GLU A 636 -26.02 -45.59 -21.82
N HIS A 637 -27.05 -44.80 -21.48
CA HIS A 637 -27.37 -43.57 -22.19
C HIS A 637 -26.27 -42.49 -22.04
N ILE A 638 -25.65 -42.36 -20.87
CA ILE A 638 -24.53 -41.42 -20.68
C ILE A 638 -23.30 -41.86 -21.48
N ASN A 639 -23.01 -43.17 -21.56
CA ASN A 639 -21.94 -43.69 -22.41
C ASN A 639 -22.20 -43.40 -23.90
N LEU A 640 -23.47 -43.50 -24.32
CA LEU A 640 -23.88 -43.12 -25.68
C LEU A 640 -23.65 -41.63 -25.94
N LEU A 641 -24.06 -40.75 -25.02
CA LEU A 641 -23.80 -39.31 -25.12
C LEU A 641 -22.30 -39.00 -25.18
N LYS A 642 -21.47 -39.68 -24.38
CA LYS A 642 -20.01 -39.53 -24.41
C LYS A 642 -19.40 -39.96 -25.75
N ALA A 643 -19.84 -41.10 -26.29
CA ALA A 643 -19.38 -41.58 -27.58
C ALA A 643 -19.74 -40.57 -28.68
N LYS A 644 -20.99 -40.07 -28.67
CA LYS A 644 -21.47 -39.08 -29.63
C LYS A 644 -20.76 -37.73 -29.49
N PHE A 645 -20.46 -37.31 -28.26
CA PHE A 645 -19.67 -36.11 -27.99
C PHE A 645 -18.29 -36.19 -28.64
N ASN A 646 -17.59 -37.31 -28.45
CA ASN A 646 -16.28 -37.54 -29.06
C ASN A 646 -16.37 -37.61 -30.58
N GLU A 647 -17.42 -38.22 -31.13
CA GLU A 647 -17.63 -38.29 -32.58
C GLU A 647 -17.80 -36.89 -33.20
N VAL A 648 -18.68 -36.08 -32.62
CA VAL A 648 -18.98 -34.71 -33.08
C VAL A 648 -17.73 -33.82 -33.02
N VAL A 649 -16.92 -33.95 -31.97
CA VAL A 649 -15.62 -33.25 -31.86
C VAL A 649 -14.63 -33.76 -32.91
N SER A 650 -14.52 -35.07 -33.11
CA SER A 650 -13.57 -35.67 -34.06
C SER A 650 -13.91 -35.29 -35.51
N GLU A 651 -15.19 -35.26 -35.84
CA GLU A 651 -15.71 -34.83 -37.13
C GLU A 651 -15.35 -33.36 -37.38
N TYR A 652 -15.63 -32.47 -36.42
CA TYR A 652 -15.25 -31.06 -36.51
C TYR A 652 -13.74 -30.87 -36.69
N MET A 653 -12.90 -31.59 -35.95
CA MET A 653 -11.44 -31.52 -36.08
C MET A 653 -10.90 -32.00 -37.44
N ARG A 654 -11.62 -32.92 -38.09
CA ARG A 654 -11.27 -33.45 -39.42
C ARG A 654 -11.72 -32.53 -40.54
N GLU A 655 -12.90 -31.93 -40.39
CA GLU A 655 -13.51 -31.05 -41.39
C GLU A 655 -12.98 -29.62 -41.33
N SER A 656 -12.48 -29.20 -40.17
CA SER A 656 -11.87 -27.90 -39.98
C SER A 656 -10.40 -27.93 -40.39
N ASN A 657 -9.94 -26.94 -41.16
CA ASN A 657 -8.53 -26.74 -41.53
C ASN A 657 -7.69 -26.21 -40.35
N LEU A 658 -7.80 -26.84 -39.18
CA LEU A 658 -7.05 -26.47 -37.98
C LEU A 658 -5.62 -27.02 -38.07
N SER A 659 -4.65 -26.20 -37.68
CA SER A 659 -3.29 -26.66 -37.43
C SER A 659 -3.26 -27.66 -36.26
N GLU A 660 -2.19 -28.46 -36.18
CA GLU A 660 -2.03 -29.43 -35.07
C GLU A 660 -2.03 -28.74 -33.69
N GLU A 661 -1.50 -27.52 -33.63
CA GLU A 661 -1.52 -26.71 -32.40
C GLU A 661 -2.95 -26.27 -32.01
N GLU A 662 -3.77 -25.87 -32.99
CA GLU A 662 -5.17 -25.50 -32.74
C GLU A 662 -6.03 -26.70 -32.35
N LYS A 663 -5.73 -27.89 -32.89
CA LYS A 663 -6.38 -29.14 -32.47
C LYS A 663 -6.04 -29.48 -31.02
N GLU A 664 -4.76 -29.34 -30.64
CA GLU A 664 -4.32 -29.57 -29.25
C GLU A 664 -4.98 -28.57 -28.29
N GLU A 665 -5.04 -27.28 -28.65
CA GLU A 665 -5.74 -26.25 -27.86
C GLU A 665 -7.23 -26.56 -27.70
N LEU A 666 -7.92 -26.91 -28.80
CA LEU A 666 -9.34 -27.24 -28.77
C LEU A 666 -9.62 -28.46 -27.88
N GLN A 667 -8.80 -29.51 -28.01
CA GLN A 667 -8.91 -30.70 -27.18
C GLN A 667 -8.70 -30.37 -25.70
N TRP A 668 -7.69 -29.55 -25.39
CA TRP A 668 -7.44 -29.10 -24.03
C TRP A 668 -8.63 -28.29 -23.48
N CYS A 669 -9.19 -27.37 -24.27
CA CYS A 669 -10.35 -26.57 -23.86
C CYS A 669 -11.56 -27.48 -23.55
N LEU A 670 -11.86 -28.45 -24.41
CA LEU A 670 -12.97 -29.38 -24.21
C LEU A 670 -12.82 -30.24 -22.94
N GLN A 671 -11.60 -30.68 -22.63
CA GLN A 671 -11.32 -31.42 -21.39
C GLN A 671 -11.48 -30.55 -20.13
N ASN A 672 -11.15 -29.26 -20.27
CA ASN A 672 -11.08 -28.32 -19.16
C ASN A 672 -12.32 -27.43 -18.99
N LYS A 673 -13.29 -27.48 -19.91
CA LYS A 673 -14.52 -26.68 -19.90
C LYS A 673 -15.42 -26.89 -18.67
N GLY A 674 -15.13 -27.90 -17.85
CA GLY A 674 -15.96 -28.26 -16.69
C GLY A 674 -17.18 -29.11 -17.04
N SER A 675 -17.13 -29.82 -18.17
CA SER A 675 -18.18 -30.76 -18.64
C SER A 675 -18.54 -31.79 -17.57
N ASN A 676 -19.79 -31.81 -17.12
CA ASN A 676 -20.28 -32.88 -16.25
C ASN A 676 -20.43 -34.19 -17.05
N LEU A 677 -20.82 -34.12 -18.33
CA LEU A 677 -20.89 -35.29 -19.20
C LEU A 677 -19.54 -36.00 -19.32
N ALA A 678 -18.45 -35.26 -19.59
CA ALA A 678 -17.13 -35.85 -19.75
C ALA A 678 -16.59 -36.43 -18.42
N ARG A 679 -16.82 -35.73 -17.30
CA ARG A 679 -16.33 -36.12 -15.96
C ARG A 679 -17.11 -37.26 -15.31
N CYS A 680 -18.37 -37.49 -15.72
CA CYS A 680 -19.24 -38.48 -15.10
C CYS A 680 -18.63 -39.90 -15.16
N LYS A 681 -18.33 -40.53 -14.03
CA LYS A 681 -17.91 -41.94 -13.99
C LYS A 681 -19.12 -42.85 -14.22
N THR A 682 -19.04 -43.74 -15.20
CA THR A 682 -20.10 -44.71 -15.55
C THR A 682 -19.75 -46.15 -15.14
N ASP A 683 -18.62 -46.34 -14.45
CA ASP A 683 -18.27 -47.62 -13.85
C ASP A 683 -19.30 -48.01 -12.80
N ARG A 684 -19.63 -49.31 -12.74
CA ARG A 684 -20.65 -49.84 -11.84
C ARG A 684 -20.25 -49.69 -10.36
N PHE A 685 -18.96 -49.78 -10.08
CA PHE A 685 -18.38 -49.70 -8.73
C PHE A 685 -17.33 -48.59 -8.70
N TYR A 686 -17.52 -47.59 -7.83
CA TYR A 686 -16.52 -46.56 -7.54
C TYR A 686 -16.82 -45.92 -6.17
N LEU A 687 -15.78 -45.41 -5.50
CA LEU A 687 -15.90 -44.71 -4.22
C LEU A 687 -16.54 -43.34 -4.43
N HIS A 688 -17.64 -43.04 -3.73
CA HIS A 688 -18.52 -41.88 -3.96
C HIS A 688 -17.89 -40.49 -3.74
N PHE A 689 -16.65 -40.41 -3.25
CA PHE A 689 -15.98 -39.13 -3.00
C PHE A 689 -15.69 -38.32 -4.29
N ASP A 690 -15.89 -38.91 -5.47
CA ASP A 690 -15.63 -38.32 -6.79
C ASP A 690 -16.88 -37.97 -7.64
N SER A 691 -18.11 -38.08 -7.11
CA SER A 691 -19.31 -38.05 -7.97
C SER A 691 -19.81 -36.63 -8.32
N THR A 692 -19.91 -36.30 -9.62
CA THR A 692 -20.66 -35.15 -10.16
C THR A 692 -22.18 -35.36 -10.19
N VAL A 693 -22.67 -36.45 -9.58
CA VAL A 693 -24.09 -36.85 -9.59
C VAL A 693 -24.71 -36.42 -8.25
N PRO A 694 -25.84 -35.69 -8.24
CA PRO A 694 -26.53 -35.37 -7.00
C PRO A 694 -26.88 -36.64 -6.23
N SER A 695 -26.53 -36.71 -4.94
CA SER A 695 -27.00 -37.79 -4.08
C SER A 695 -28.52 -37.73 -4.03
N SER A 696 -29.21 -38.74 -4.55
CA SER A 696 -30.67 -38.83 -4.50
C SER A 696 -31.24 -39.01 -3.09
N SER A 697 -30.40 -38.94 -2.06
CA SER A 697 -30.76 -38.93 -0.65
C SER A 697 -30.74 -37.49 -0.14
N GLY A 698 -31.92 -36.89 0.01
CA GLY A 698 -32.09 -35.83 0.99
C GLY A 698 -31.60 -36.34 2.34
N GLY A 699 -30.65 -35.63 2.94
CA GLY A 699 -30.33 -35.71 4.35
C GLY A 699 -29.53 -36.91 4.83
N VAL A 700 -28.23 -36.96 4.54
CA VAL A 700 -27.24 -37.42 5.54
C VAL A 700 -25.98 -36.55 5.40
N LYS A 701 -25.62 -35.81 6.45
CA LYS A 701 -24.34 -35.08 6.53
C LYS A 701 -23.19 -36.09 6.64
N PRO A 702 -22.03 -35.84 5.99
CA PRO A 702 -20.84 -36.65 6.21
C PRO A 702 -20.32 -36.43 7.65
N LEU A 703 -19.80 -37.51 8.26
CA LEU A 703 -19.03 -37.51 9.51
C LEU A 703 -17.65 -36.88 9.30
#